data_AF-A0A352L557-F1
#
_entry.id   AF-A0A352L557-F1
#
_cell.length_a   1.000
_cell.length_b   1.000
_cell.length_c   1.000
_cell.angle_alpha   90.00
_cell.angle_beta   90.00
_cell.angle_gamma   90.00
#
_symmetry.space_group_name_H-M   'P 1'
#
loop_
_entity.id
_entity.type
_entity.pdbx_description
1 polymer ?
#
loop_
_entity_poly.entity_id
_entity_poly.type
_entity_poly.pdbx_seq_one_letter_code
_entity_poly.pdbx_strand_id
1 'polypeptide(L)'
;MRNFLPVLCSLVMLLCSSATTAGQERMNVLFIAVDDLNHWVGHLGRNPQAKTPNLDRLASMGMTFTNAHCAAPVCNPSRTALLSGLRPGSSGIYDNGTSFQLAVTSEQSLVTQFRKAGYETLGMGKLWHGGLGFEDQWTATGGKERADRPGDLLDNRSIGGIAFGVLKGGDELVPDTAIADYGISELQKQHDRPFFLTLGFHKPHMPWNVPQKYYDLHPLDTIQLPPTRTDDLSDVPAAGIKMAAPDRDHAEILRSGRWKEAVQAYLAAISYLDAQVGRVLDALEKSSFRNNTIICLWGDHGWHLGEKQHWRKFALWEEATRAPLIWVVPGTTKPGAACSRPVDFMSVYPTLCELSGLPAPAHVEGTSLVGLLKNPDSAWPHAAVTTFGQNNHAVRTDHWRYIRYADGSEELYDHRNDPYEWTNLATRPETADQRQQLATFLPTRNVPDAKQNQPAAAGNAGTKAKAAAKRKSAKKAADPQSGTDQTPNRKNVPTDQNVSSRPNVLWLIVEDMSADFSCYGQQDIQTPNVDRLAAEGTRFSKAFVTAPICSICRSALITGRYQTSIGAQNHRSNVPAHPIRLPDGVQLIPQMLRQAGYHTSNISPEEFLRSAEDAAANPQVSIAKTDYNFQWDQTAAFDRTHWTQRPDGSPFFAQVQLHGGKHRGQGNEAAWPKKAASVLGSVTPPSELHLPAWLPDDPVMREDWAQYLDTVRWTDREVGLILDRLQAAGELDRTVIFFMTDHGISHVRCKQFLYDSGTHVPLIVRGPGIQPGLVRDDVVEHIDLAATTLRLAAISKPDWVLAQDILAPDYTPRQFVFAARDRADETVDLIRSVRDNRFKYIWNGFPSRPYLQPNRYKDSKPILQAMRRLHAEGKLNPEQSLIMADTRPVEELYDTTADPSEFRNLATDPAYQKQLKLMRAALRDWQKRTGDPCQPESKDVYLAEVWAAAGGTGKRANADVYAENVQLMLQWMQERPPLTGPPAN
;
A
#
# COMPACT_ATOMS: atom_id res chain seq x y z
N MET A 1 -7.02 -86.69 -6.66
CA MET A 1 -7.00 -85.21 -6.48
C MET A 1 -8.13 -84.81 -5.53
N ARG A 2 -7.88 -84.07 -4.44
CA ARG A 2 -8.68 -82.92 -3.92
C ARG A 2 -8.31 -82.50 -2.47
N ASN A 3 -8.66 -81.26 -2.13
CA ASN A 3 -8.16 -80.39 -1.05
C ASN A 3 -9.36 -79.52 -0.52
N PHE A 4 -9.37 -78.70 0.56
CA PHE A 4 -8.49 -78.38 1.70
C PHE A 4 -9.34 -77.55 2.73
N LEU A 5 -9.28 -77.75 4.06
CA LEU A 5 -9.65 -76.71 5.06
C LEU A 5 -9.24 -76.99 6.53
N PRO A 6 -8.67 -76.00 7.27
CA PRO A 6 -8.52 -75.96 8.75
C PRO A 6 -9.17 -74.68 9.37
N VAL A 7 -9.27 -74.38 10.68
CA VAL A 7 -9.26 -75.06 12.02
C VAL A 7 -9.83 -74.04 13.05
N LEU A 8 -10.35 -74.47 14.22
CA LEU A 8 -10.90 -73.58 15.26
C LEU A 8 -10.48 -74.01 16.69
N CYS A 9 -9.84 -73.11 17.47
CA CYS A 9 -9.84 -73.03 18.96
C CYS A 9 -8.73 -72.09 19.49
N SER A 10 -9.04 -70.81 19.75
CA SER A 10 -8.27 -69.90 20.63
C SER A 10 -9.03 -68.58 20.86
N LEU A 11 -9.90 -68.55 21.86
CA LEU A 11 -10.54 -67.33 22.39
C LEU A 11 -10.72 -67.52 23.92
N VAL A 12 -10.91 -66.42 24.69
CA VAL A 12 -11.22 -66.39 26.15
C VAL A 12 -10.03 -66.25 27.15
N MET A 13 -8.84 -65.79 26.76
CA MET A 13 -7.85 -65.24 27.74
C MET A 13 -7.12 -63.99 27.23
N LEU A 14 -7.75 -62.81 27.39
CA LEU A 14 -7.10 -61.49 27.41
C LEU A 14 -8.11 -60.39 27.80
N LEU A 15 -8.53 -60.38 29.08
CA LEU A 15 -9.35 -59.32 29.67
C LEU A 15 -8.88 -59.03 31.11
N CYS A 16 -7.84 -58.18 31.25
CA CYS A 16 -7.67 -57.23 32.34
C CYS A 16 -6.37 -56.40 32.17
N SER A 17 -6.38 -55.18 32.71
CA SER A 17 -5.19 -54.39 33.05
C SER A 17 -4.33 -53.81 31.93
N SER A 18 -4.95 -53.12 30.97
CA SER A 18 -4.34 -51.90 30.42
C SER A 18 -4.92 -50.70 31.18
N ALA A 19 -4.27 -50.31 32.27
CA ALA A 19 -4.58 -49.04 32.91
C ALA A 19 -4.27 -47.92 31.91
N THR A 20 -5.28 -47.16 31.51
CA THR A 20 -5.08 -45.92 30.76
C THR A 20 -4.29 -44.96 31.64
N THR A 21 -3.00 -44.82 31.38
CA THR A 21 -2.28 -43.61 31.71
C THR A 21 -3.06 -42.47 31.06
N ALA A 22 -3.70 -41.64 31.87
CA ALA A 22 -4.31 -40.41 31.39
C ALA A 22 -3.20 -39.59 30.72
N GLY A 23 -3.23 -39.53 29.40
CA GLY A 23 -2.24 -38.80 28.63
C GLY A 23 -2.28 -37.34 29.08
N GLN A 24 -1.13 -36.81 29.51
CA GLN A 24 -1.05 -35.44 30.01
C GLN A 24 -1.62 -34.50 28.95
N GLU A 25 -2.70 -33.81 29.31
CA GLU A 25 -3.44 -32.95 28.42
C GLU A 25 -2.51 -31.85 27.88
N ARG A 26 -2.50 -31.64 26.56
CA ARG A 26 -1.59 -30.66 25.95
C ARG A 26 -2.01 -29.26 26.37
N MET A 27 -1.04 -28.44 26.78
CA MET A 27 -1.28 -27.04 27.14
C MET A 27 -1.68 -26.22 25.90
N ASN A 28 -2.62 -25.30 26.09
CA ASN A 28 -2.89 -24.24 25.12
C ASN A 28 -1.77 -23.19 25.15
N VAL A 29 -1.71 -22.33 24.14
CA VAL A 29 -0.79 -21.17 24.11
C VAL A 29 -1.57 -19.89 23.82
N LEU A 30 -1.41 -18.90 24.69
CA LEU A 30 -1.74 -17.49 24.46
C LEU A 30 -0.45 -16.72 24.17
N PHE A 31 -0.27 -16.33 22.91
CA PHE A 31 0.94 -15.70 22.39
C PHE A 31 0.67 -14.22 22.09
N ILE A 32 1.18 -13.33 22.95
CA ILE A 32 0.93 -11.89 22.87
C ILE A 32 2.19 -11.21 22.31
N ALA A 33 2.08 -10.66 21.10
CA ALA A 33 3.12 -9.84 20.49
C ALA A 33 2.74 -8.37 20.59
N VAL A 34 3.68 -7.50 20.95
CA VAL A 34 3.47 -6.05 21.06
C VAL A 34 4.47 -5.31 20.19
N ASP A 35 4.01 -4.29 19.47
CA ASP A 35 4.81 -3.47 18.56
C ASP A 35 5.41 -2.24 19.27
N ASP A 36 6.72 -2.02 19.15
CA ASP A 36 7.45 -0.85 19.68
C ASP A 36 7.42 -0.65 21.22
N LEU A 37 7.08 -1.69 22.00
CA LEU A 37 7.06 -1.61 23.47
C LEU A 37 8.48 -1.74 24.07
N ASN A 38 9.03 -0.62 24.54
CA ASN A 38 10.26 -0.61 25.32
C ASN A 38 10.04 -1.11 26.77
N HIS A 39 11.12 -1.10 27.54
CA HIS A 39 11.12 -1.62 28.91
C HIS A 39 10.61 -0.62 29.98
N TRP A 40 9.86 0.42 29.58
CA TRP A 40 9.14 1.33 30.48
C TRP A 40 7.81 0.70 30.95
N VAL A 41 7.94 -0.41 31.68
CA VAL A 41 6.84 -1.15 32.32
C VAL A 41 7.17 -1.34 33.79
N GLY A 42 6.15 -1.34 34.66
CA GLY A 42 6.32 -1.26 36.12
C GLY A 42 7.24 -2.34 36.70
N HIS A 43 7.03 -3.60 36.31
CA HIS A 43 7.82 -4.75 36.77
C HIS A 43 9.30 -4.74 36.30
N LEU A 44 9.68 -3.92 35.32
CA LEU A 44 11.08 -3.70 34.92
C LEU A 44 11.70 -2.44 35.54
N GLY A 45 10.88 -1.55 36.12
CA GLY A 45 11.32 -0.45 36.97
C GLY A 45 12.13 0.67 36.29
N ARG A 46 12.30 0.67 34.96
CA ARG A 46 13.14 1.66 34.24
C ARG A 46 12.60 3.09 34.34
N ASN A 47 11.29 3.26 34.17
CA ASN A 47 10.62 4.55 34.29
C ASN A 47 9.43 4.43 35.26
N PRO A 48 9.50 5.00 36.48
CA PRO A 48 8.44 4.89 37.49
C PRO A 48 7.15 5.66 37.14
N GLN A 49 7.16 6.44 36.04
CA GLN A 49 5.96 7.11 35.53
C GLN A 49 4.99 6.12 34.86
N ALA A 50 5.49 5.02 34.30
CA ALA A 50 4.67 4.02 33.62
C ALA A 50 3.55 3.46 34.54
N LYS A 51 2.32 3.38 34.01
CA LYS A 51 1.17 2.79 34.70
C LYS A 51 0.75 1.54 33.93
N THR A 52 1.23 0.38 34.38
CA THR A 52 1.02 -0.92 33.73
C THR A 52 0.58 -2.03 34.70
N PRO A 53 -0.51 -1.84 35.46
CA PRO A 53 -0.94 -2.80 36.48
C PRO A 53 -1.28 -4.20 35.94
N ASN A 54 -1.67 -4.34 34.66
CA ASN A 54 -1.98 -5.65 34.08
C ASN A 54 -0.75 -6.39 33.57
N LEU A 55 0.25 -5.69 33.01
CA LEU A 55 1.56 -6.27 32.70
C LEU A 55 2.30 -6.65 33.99
N ASP A 56 2.16 -5.86 35.05
CA ASP A 56 2.73 -6.16 36.36
C ASP A 56 2.01 -7.34 37.03
N ARG A 57 0.67 -7.43 36.88
CA ARG A 57 -0.09 -8.64 37.22
C ARG A 57 0.43 -9.85 36.45
N LEU A 58 0.60 -9.75 35.13
CA LEU A 58 1.08 -10.86 34.31
C LEU A 58 2.48 -11.34 34.74
N ALA A 59 3.38 -10.41 35.06
CA ALA A 59 4.68 -10.74 35.65
C ALA A 59 4.54 -11.45 37.01
N SER A 60 3.61 -11.01 37.86
CA SER A 60 3.31 -11.65 39.15
C SER A 60 2.70 -13.05 39.04
N MET A 61 2.00 -13.36 37.94
CA MET A 61 1.41 -14.69 37.68
C MET A 61 2.47 -15.74 37.32
N GLY A 62 3.65 -15.33 36.84
CA GLY A 62 4.69 -16.23 36.34
C GLY A 62 6.08 -15.67 36.53
N MET A 63 6.88 -15.64 35.46
CA MET A 63 8.26 -15.18 35.46
C MET A 63 8.50 -14.09 34.42
N THR A 64 9.14 -12.99 34.83
CA THR A 64 9.66 -11.95 33.92
C THR A 64 11.16 -12.13 33.65
N PHE A 65 11.60 -11.91 32.42
CA PHE A 65 13.02 -11.82 32.07
C PHE A 65 13.44 -10.35 32.05
N THR A 66 14.29 -9.95 33.00
CA THR A 66 14.68 -8.55 33.15
C THR A 66 15.77 -8.11 32.17
N ASN A 67 16.41 -9.05 31.47
CA ASN A 67 17.52 -8.87 30.54
C ASN A 67 17.20 -9.54 29.18
N ALA A 68 16.05 -9.18 28.59
CA ALA A 68 15.52 -9.75 27.35
C ALA A 68 15.65 -8.77 26.18
N HIS A 69 16.18 -9.24 25.04
CA HIS A 69 16.48 -8.39 23.88
C HIS A 69 15.94 -8.91 22.56
N CYS A 70 15.66 -7.98 21.66
CA CYS A 70 15.26 -8.27 20.29
C CYS A 70 16.39 -8.88 19.45
N ALA A 71 16.02 -9.72 18.48
CA ALA A 71 16.97 -10.22 17.48
C ALA A 71 17.44 -9.10 16.53
N ALA A 72 16.59 -8.08 16.33
CA ALA A 72 16.89 -6.86 15.60
C ALA A 72 16.01 -5.71 16.09
N PRO A 73 16.47 -4.46 16.10
CA PRO A 73 15.72 -3.34 16.65
C PRO A 73 14.85 -2.69 15.54
N VAL A 74 14.16 -3.55 14.79
CA VAL A 74 13.34 -3.23 13.61
C VAL A 74 12.26 -4.30 13.48
N CYS A 75 10.99 -3.90 13.32
CA CYS A 75 9.84 -4.81 13.36
C CYS A 75 10.00 -6.07 12.49
N ASN A 76 10.28 -5.90 11.18
CA ASN A 76 10.31 -7.02 10.24
C ASN A 76 11.45 -8.02 10.48
N PRO A 77 12.73 -7.61 10.59
CA PRO A 77 13.81 -8.47 11.02
C PRO A 77 13.53 -9.18 12.36
N SER A 78 13.03 -8.48 13.39
CA SER A 78 12.81 -9.07 14.72
C SER A 78 11.72 -10.14 14.71
N ARG A 79 10.55 -9.80 14.15
CA ARG A 79 9.39 -10.69 14.05
C ARG A 79 9.70 -11.89 13.17
N THR A 80 10.35 -11.67 12.03
CA THR A 80 10.82 -12.76 11.15
C THR A 80 11.77 -13.70 11.89
N ALA A 81 12.70 -13.16 12.66
CA ALA A 81 13.70 -13.97 13.33
C ALA A 81 13.09 -14.87 14.42
N LEU A 82 12.21 -14.34 15.28
CA LEU A 82 11.47 -15.16 16.24
C LEU A 82 10.60 -16.20 15.53
N LEU A 83 9.78 -15.78 14.55
CA LEU A 83 8.73 -16.64 13.99
C LEU A 83 9.27 -17.71 13.04
N SER A 84 10.44 -17.50 12.42
CA SER A 84 11.12 -18.51 11.59
C SER A 84 12.22 -19.28 12.32
N GLY A 85 12.66 -18.81 13.50
CA GLY A 85 13.82 -19.35 14.20
C GLY A 85 15.17 -19.02 13.54
N LEU A 86 15.23 -18.21 12.47
CA LEU A 86 16.45 -17.82 11.78
C LEU A 86 16.88 -16.38 12.15
N ARG A 87 18.09 -16.19 12.67
CA ARG A 87 18.61 -14.85 12.99
C ARG A 87 18.65 -13.96 11.73
N PRO A 88 18.65 -12.61 11.86
CA PRO A 88 18.81 -11.70 10.72
C PRO A 88 20.05 -12.02 9.87
N GLY A 89 21.16 -12.38 10.52
CA GLY A 89 22.39 -12.85 9.85
C GLY A 89 22.26 -14.17 9.07
N SER A 90 21.24 -14.97 9.33
CA SER A 90 20.99 -16.25 8.64
C SER A 90 19.92 -16.15 7.55
N SER A 91 18.90 -15.32 7.76
CA SER A 91 17.82 -15.06 6.82
C SER A 91 18.14 -13.96 5.80
N GLY A 92 18.99 -12.99 6.16
CA GLY A 92 19.25 -11.82 5.32
C GLY A 92 18.13 -10.77 5.35
N ILE A 93 17.20 -10.86 6.29
CA ILE A 93 16.13 -9.87 6.47
C ILE A 93 16.62 -8.79 7.45
N TYR A 94 17.03 -7.64 6.91
CA TYR A 94 17.65 -6.55 7.69
C TYR A 94 16.82 -5.26 7.79
N ASP A 95 15.74 -5.10 7.02
CA ASP A 95 14.86 -3.92 7.08
C ASP A 95 13.36 -4.23 6.83
N ASN A 96 12.50 -3.24 7.05
CA ASN A 96 11.03 -3.35 6.89
C ASN A 96 10.55 -3.44 5.43
N GLY A 97 11.35 -3.01 4.46
CA GLY A 97 11.02 -3.07 3.03
C GLY A 97 11.45 -4.37 2.33
N THR A 98 12.20 -5.26 2.99
CA THR A 98 12.48 -6.61 2.47
C THR A 98 11.32 -7.55 2.80
N SER A 99 10.67 -8.13 1.80
CA SER A 99 9.71 -9.21 2.05
C SER A 99 10.40 -10.39 2.70
N PHE A 100 9.97 -10.78 3.91
CA PHE A 100 10.52 -11.92 4.65
C PHE A 100 10.37 -13.25 3.88
N GLN A 101 9.38 -13.33 2.98
CA GLN A 101 9.12 -14.50 2.13
C GLN A 101 10.23 -14.78 1.10
N LEU A 102 11.19 -13.86 0.92
CA LEU A 102 12.40 -14.10 0.12
C LEU A 102 13.40 -15.04 0.81
N ALA A 103 13.27 -15.24 2.12
CA ALA A 103 14.20 -16.03 2.95
C ALA A 103 13.54 -17.08 3.83
N VAL A 104 12.22 -16.96 4.06
CA VAL A 104 11.44 -17.80 4.97
C VAL A 104 10.21 -18.34 4.24
N THR A 105 9.95 -19.63 4.40
CA THR A 105 8.75 -20.33 3.92
C THR A 105 7.75 -20.56 5.05
N SER A 106 6.48 -20.81 4.73
CA SER A 106 5.45 -21.12 5.75
C SER A 106 5.82 -22.36 6.59
N GLU A 107 6.50 -23.32 5.98
CA GLU A 107 7.03 -24.54 6.62
C GLU A 107 7.98 -24.28 7.79
N GLN A 108 8.62 -23.11 7.84
CA GLN A 108 9.55 -22.70 8.90
C GLN A 108 8.86 -21.91 10.02
N SER A 109 7.60 -21.51 9.85
CA SER A 109 6.86 -20.74 10.85
C SER A 109 6.58 -21.55 12.13
N LEU A 110 6.83 -20.92 13.28
CA LEU A 110 6.38 -21.36 14.60
C LEU A 110 4.89 -21.72 14.60
N VAL A 111 4.04 -20.91 13.97
CA VAL A 111 2.60 -21.16 13.91
C VAL A 111 2.30 -22.42 13.11
N THR A 112 3.00 -22.63 11.99
CA THR A 112 2.89 -23.85 11.18
C THR A 112 3.33 -25.10 11.96
N GLN A 113 4.36 -25.00 12.82
CA GLN A 113 4.79 -26.11 13.66
C GLN A 113 3.69 -26.54 14.65
N PHE A 114 2.98 -25.58 15.26
CA PHE A 114 1.82 -25.88 16.12
C PHE A 114 0.63 -26.44 15.33
N ARG A 115 0.33 -25.88 14.15
CA ARG A 115 -0.71 -26.41 13.24
C ARG A 115 -0.44 -27.87 12.85
N LYS A 116 0.80 -28.20 12.47
CA LYS A 116 1.23 -29.57 12.14
C LYS A 116 1.09 -30.53 13.33
N ALA A 117 1.30 -30.03 14.55
CA ALA A 117 1.09 -30.79 15.78
C ALA A 117 -0.40 -31.02 16.14
N GLY A 118 -1.34 -30.47 15.36
CA GLY A 118 -2.78 -30.65 15.53
C GLY A 118 -3.48 -29.55 16.34
N TYR A 119 -2.79 -28.44 16.64
CA TYR A 119 -3.38 -27.31 17.35
C TYR A 119 -4.33 -26.51 16.45
N GLU A 120 -5.35 -25.89 17.07
CA GLU A 120 -6.10 -24.81 16.45
C GLU A 120 -5.28 -23.53 16.47
N THR A 121 -4.75 -23.10 15.32
CA THR A 121 -4.00 -21.85 15.19
C THR A 121 -4.95 -20.69 14.90
N LEU A 122 -5.01 -19.75 15.84
CA LEU A 122 -5.97 -18.65 15.88
C LEU A 122 -5.22 -17.32 15.93
N GLY A 123 -5.65 -16.28 15.21
CA GLY A 123 -4.86 -15.05 15.15
C GLY A 123 -5.59 -13.77 14.72
N MET A 124 -5.20 -12.64 15.32
CA MET A 124 -5.57 -11.29 14.87
C MET A 124 -4.45 -10.27 15.18
N GLY A 125 -4.36 -9.22 14.35
CA GLY A 125 -3.40 -8.14 14.50
C GLY A 125 -2.04 -8.38 13.84
N LYS A 126 -1.02 -7.67 14.33
CA LYS A 126 0.35 -7.67 13.79
C LYS A 126 1.21 -8.74 14.46
N LEU A 127 1.35 -9.91 13.83
CA LEU A 127 2.28 -10.96 14.26
C LEU A 127 3.59 -10.86 13.47
N TRP A 128 3.48 -11.01 12.15
CA TRP A 128 4.53 -10.72 11.17
C TRP A 128 4.49 -9.22 10.81
N HIS A 129 5.49 -8.72 10.08
CA HIS A 129 5.40 -7.36 9.56
C HIS A 129 4.30 -7.25 8.51
N GLY A 130 3.37 -6.32 8.69
CA GLY A 130 2.22 -6.13 7.81
C GLY A 130 1.00 -7.01 8.08
N GLY A 131 1.00 -7.84 9.14
CA GLY A 131 -0.20 -8.59 9.58
C GLY A 131 0.11 -9.99 10.12
N LEU A 132 -0.72 -10.97 9.75
CA LEU A 132 -0.62 -12.35 10.24
C LEU A 132 0.35 -13.26 9.45
N GLY A 133 1.00 -12.75 8.40
CA GLY A 133 1.99 -13.51 7.62
C GLY A 133 1.37 -14.46 6.60
N PHE A 134 1.86 -15.70 6.53
CA PHE A 134 1.32 -16.74 5.65
C PHE A 134 -0.14 -17.10 5.99
N GLU A 135 -0.94 -17.48 5.00
CA GLU A 135 -2.36 -17.84 5.19
C GLU A 135 -2.56 -19.30 5.62
N ASP A 136 -1.72 -20.20 5.10
CA ASP A 136 -1.78 -21.65 5.29
C ASP A 136 -1.49 -22.11 6.73
N GLN A 137 -0.85 -21.26 7.54
CA GLN A 137 -0.54 -21.52 8.95
C GLN A 137 -1.75 -21.35 9.91
N TRP A 138 -2.91 -20.84 9.44
CA TRP A 138 -4.07 -20.50 10.30
C TRP A 138 -5.24 -21.47 10.17
N THR A 139 -5.88 -21.81 11.29
CA THR A 139 -7.18 -22.50 11.34
C THR A 139 -8.34 -21.49 11.25
N ALA A 140 -8.23 -20.37 11.97
CA ALA A 140 -9.13 -19.23 11.84
C ALA A 140 -8.39 -17.92 12.16
N THR A 141 -8.94 -16.79 11.69
CA THR A 141 -8.40 -15.46 12.00
C THR A 141 -9.53 -14.49 12.33
N GLY A 142 -9.23 -13.44 13.09
CA GLY A 142 -10.18 -12.37 13.43
C GLY A 142 -10.53 -11.43 12.27
N GLY A 143 -10.00 -11.69 11.06
CA GLY A 143 -10.11 -10.80 9.92
C GLY A 143 -9.12 -9.62 9.99
N LYS A 144 -9.39 -8.57 9.21
CA LYS A 144 -8.60 -7.33 9.23
C LYS A 144 -9.14 -6.39 10.31
N GLU A 145 -8.30 -5.93 11.22
CA GLU A 145 -8.62 -4.79 12.06
C GLU A 145 -8.98 -3.55 11.21
N ARG A 146 -9.76 -2.64 11.80
CA ARG A 146 -9.90 -1.29 11.23
C ARG A 146 -8.54 -0.62 11.34
N ALA A 147 -8.09 0.07 10.29
CA ALA A 147 -6.97 0.99 10.42
C ALA A 147 -7.28 2.04 11.50
N ASP A 148 -6.24 2.58 12.15
CA ASP A 148 -6.35 3.75 13.04
C ASP A 148 -7.20 4.81 12.32
N ARG A 149 -8.43 5.01 12.80
CA ARG A 149 -9.28 6.06 12.26
C ARG A 149 -8.75 7.37 12.84
N PRO A 150 -8.55 8.41 12.02
CA PRO A 150 -8.63 9.76 12.56
C PRO A 150 -10.09 9.96 13.00
N GLY A 151 -10.40 9.60 14.24
CA GLY A 151 -11.41 10.32 15.00
C GLY A 151 -10.96 11.78 15.10
N ASP A 152 -11.87 12.69 15.47
CA ASP A 152 -11.44 14.07 15.71
C ASP A 152 -10.32 14.02 16.77
N LEU A 153 -9.10 14.38 16.40
CA LEU A 153 -8.06 14.59 17.40
C LEU A 153 -8.41 15.89 18.10
N LEU A 154 -8.48 15.87 19.44
CA LEU A 154 -8.64 17.11 20.22
C LEU A 154 -7.44 18.03 19.98
N ASP A 155 -6.28 17.42 19.71
CA ASP A 155 -5.08 18.03 19.19
C ASP A 155 -4.28 17.05 18.31
N ASN A 156 -3.83 17.51 17.15
CA ASN A 156 -2.90 16.73 16.32
C ASN A 156 -1.48 17.30 16.49
N ARG A 157 -0.55 16.48 17.00
CA ARG A 157 0.82 16.87 17.31
C ARG A 157 1.77 15.99 16.50
N SER A 158 2.60 16.58 15.63
CA SER A 158 3.59 15.85 14.84
C SER A 158 4.90 16.62 14.76
N ILE A 159 6.02 15.94 15.02
CA ILE A 159 7.38 16.51 15.07
C ILE A 159 8.33 15.45 14.50
N GLY A 160 9.13 15.72 13.47
CA GLY A 160 9.93 14.69 12.78
C GLY A 160 9.12 13.53 12.17
N GLY A 161 7.79 13.62 12.10
CA GLY A 161 6.94 12.47 11.80
C GLY A 161 6.76 11.49 12.97
N ILE A 162 7.10 11.91 14.19
CA ILE A 162 6.60 11.33 15.45
C ILE A 162 5.24 11.97 15.71
N ALA A 163 4.17 11.22 15.42
CA ALA A 163 2.79 11.70 15.51
C ALA A 163 2.10 11.18 16.78
N PHE A 164 1.41 12.08 17.48
CA PHE A 164 0.71 11.82 18.74
C PHE A 164 -0.41 12.83 18.97
N GLY A 165 -1.38 12.50 19.82
CA GLY A 165 -2.50 13.39 20.10
C GLY A 165 -3.65 12.70 20.82
N VAL A 166 -4.51 13.49 21.46
CA VAL A 166 -5.65 12.94 22.18
C VAL A 166 -6.78 12.59 21.22
N LEU A 167 -7.23 11.35 21.26
CA LEU A 167 -8.35 10.86 20.46
C LEU A 167 -9.70 11.21 21.12
N LYS A 168 -10.60 11.89 20.39
CA LYS A 168 -11.99 12.11 20.82
C LYS A 168 -12.83 10.85 20.55
N GLY A 169 -13.19 10.14 21.62
CA GLY A 169 -14.00 8.92 21.56
C GLY A 169 -13.53 7.91 22.61
N GLY A 170 -13.95 6.66 22.46
CA GLY A 170 -13.52 5.57 23.33
C GLY A 170 -12.45 4.68 22.70
N ASP A 171 -12.19 3.56 23.39
CA ASP A 171 -11.16 2.58 23.02
C ASP A 171 -11.48 1.89 21.69
N GLU A 172 -12.77 1.80 21.32
CA GLU A 172 -13.28 1.16 20.10
C GLU A 172 -12.80 1.80 18.78
N LEU A 173 -12.18 2.98 18.87
CA LEU A 173 -11.55 3.67 17.74
C LEU A 173 -10.10 3.22 17.51
N VAL A 174 -9.45 2.61 18.50
CA VAL A 174 -8.06 2.13 18.43
C VAL A 174 -8.06 0.64 18.09
N PRO A 175 -7.28 0.17 17.08
CA PRO A 175 -7.37 -1.19 16.54
C PRO A 175 -7.22 -2.32 17.57
N ASP A 176 -6.39 -2.11 18.58
CA ASP A 176 -6.08 -3.11 19.62
C ASP A 176 -7.30 -3.52 20.45
N THR A 177 -8.33 -2.68 20.56
CA THR A 177 -9.60 -3.06 21.22
C THR A 177 -10.25 -4.24 20.50
N ALA A 178 -10.25 -4.26 19.17
CA ALA A 178 -10.80 -5.35 18.37
C ALA A 178 -9.93 -6.62 18.45
N ILE A 179 -8.60 -6.48 18.59
CA ILE A 179 -7.68 -7.60 18.81
C ILE A 179 -7.95 -8.24 20.19
N ALA A 180 -8.14 -7.43 21.24
CA ALA A 180 -8.54 -7.92 22.55
C ALA A 180 -9.95 -8.57 22.51
N ASP A 181 -10.92 -7.95 21.84
CA ASP A 181 -12.28 -8.51 21.67
C ASP A 181 -12.24 -9.89 20.99
N TYR A 182 -11.43 -10.05 19.95
CA TYR A 182 -11.21 -11.33 19.29
C TYR A 182 -10.64 -12.37 20.26
N GLY A 183 -9.55 -12.06 20.97
CA GLY A 183 -8.95 -12.96 21.95
C GLY A 183 -9.92 -13.38 23.06
N ILE A 184 -10.70 -12.43 23.58
CA ILE A 184 -11.77 -12.69 24.55
C ILE A 184 -12.83 -13.62 23.96
N SER A 185 -13.22 -13.42 22.69
CA SER A 185 -14.23 -14.24 22.03
C SER A 185 -13.77 -15.68 21.78
N GLU A 186 -12.49 -15.92 21.48
CA GLU A 186 -11.94 -17.28 21.37
C GLU A 186 -11.87 -17.94 22.76
N LEU A 187 -11.36 -17.24 23.78
CA LEU A 187 -11.28 -17.76 25.16
C LEU A 187 -12.63 -18.10 25.81
N GLN A 188 -13.75 -17.64 25.24
CA GLN A 188 -15.11 -17.97 25.66
C GLN A 188 -15.70 -19.20 24.94
N LYS A 189 -15.08 -19.69 23.87
CA LYS A 189 -15.55 -20.87 23.14
C LYS A 189 -15.12 -22.16 23.83
N GLN A 190 -15.78 -23.25 23.48
CA GLN A 190 -15.25 -24.60 23.69
C GLN A 190 -14.34 -24.93 22.50
N HIS A 191 -13.21 -25.58 22.79
CA HIS A 191 -12.25 -26.05 21.79
C HIS A 191 -12.02 -27.55 22.03
N ASP A 192 -12.25 -28.38 21.00
CA ASP A 192 -12.05 -29.84 21.06
C ASP A 192 -10.57 -30.23 20.92
N ARG A 193 -9.70 -29.26 20.67
CA ARG A 193 -8.26 -29.38 20.43
C ARG A 193 -7.53 -28.28 21.19
N PRO A 194 -6.24 -28.47 21.56
CA PRO A 194 -5.48 -27.38 22.14
C PRO A 194 -5.29 -26.25 21.11
N PHE A 195 -5.35 -25.00 21.55
CA PHE A 195 -5.21 -23.82 20.68
C PHE A 195 -3.84 -23.14 20.81
N PHE A 196 -3.43 -22.47 19.74
CA PHE A 196 -2.33 -21.51 19.71
C PHE A 196 -2.92 -20.17 19.25
N LEU A 197 -3.30 -19.34 20.22
CA LEU A 197 -3.99 -18.06 20.02
C LEU A 197 -2.98 -16.92 20.02
N THR A 198 -2.82 -16.24 18.89
CA THR A 198 -1.90 -15.12 18.72
C THR A 198 -2.63 -13.79 18.70
N LEU A 199 -2.20 -12.85 19.54
CA LEU A 199 -2.73 -11.48 19.58
C LEU A 199 -1.57 -10.51 19.32
N GLY A 200 -1.60 -9.83 18.18
CA GLY A 200 -0.56 -8.89 17.76
C GLY A 200 -0.98 -7.44 17.94
N PHE A 201 -0.76 -6.88 19.13
CA PHE A 201 -1.10 -5.49 19.46
C PHE A 201 -0.15 -4.48 18.79
N HIS A 202 -0.72 -3.35 18.36
CA HIS A 202 -0.02 -2.27 17.66
C HIS A 202 0.51 -1.19 18.60
N LYS A 203 -0.21 -0.78 19.67
CA LYS A 203 0.34 0.22 20.59
C LYS A 203 1.43 -0.40 21.48
N PRO A 204 2.52 0.34 21.79
CA PRO A 204 2.73 1.77 21.55
C PRO A 204 3.43 2.16 20.24
N HIS A 205 3.32 1.42 19.12
CA HIS A 205 3.73 1.94 17.81
C HIS A 205 2.93 3.20 17.44
N MET A 206 3.61 4.14 16.80
CA MET A 206 3.04 5.41 16.34
C MET A 206 1.93 5.23 15.29
N PRO A 207 0.94 6.14 15.20
CA PRO A 207 0.80 7.34 16.01
C PRO A 207 0.32 7.04 17.43
N TRP A 208 0.79 7.80 18.42
CA TRP A 208 0.38 7.66 19.82
C TRP A 208 -0.95 8.35 20.09
N ASN A 209 -1.98 7.89 19.38
CA ASN A 209 -3.32 8.43 19.43
C ASN A 209 -4.19 7.52 20.30
N VAL A 210 -4.51 7.96 21.51
CA VAL A 210 -5.36 7.22 22.47
C VAL A 210 -6.35 8.16 23.17
N PRO A 211 -7.46 7.66 23.72
CA PRO A 211 -8.44 8.47 24.43
C PRO A 211 -7.89 9.29 25.61
N GLN A 212 -8.49 10.45 25.87
CA GLN A 212 -8.10 11.40 26.93
C GLN A 212 -7.84 10.74 28.30
N LYS A 213 -8.67 9.76 28.69
CA LYS A 213 -8.57 9.04 29.96
C LYS A 213 -7.20 8.38 30.22
N TYR A 214 -6.39 8.13 29.19
CA TYR A 214 -5.03 7.61 29.34
C TYR A 214 -3.98 8.71 29.48
N TYR A 215 -4.20 9.87 28.86
CA TYR A 215 -3.38 11.06 29.10
C TYR A 215 -3.59 11.61 30.52
N ASP A 216 -4.81 11.49 31.06
CA ASP A 216 -5.16 11.91 32.42
C ASP A 216 -4.40 11.12 33.52
N LEU A 217 -3.92 9.92 33.21
CA LEU A 217 -3.07 9.12 34.10
C LEU A 217 -1.63 9.67 34.22
N HIS A 218 -1.24 10.55 33.29
CA HIS A 218 0.11 11.08 33.12
C HIS A 218 0.06 12.62 32.95
N PRO A 219 -0.25 13.41 33.98
CA PRO A 219 -0.36 14.87 33.86
C PRO A 219 0.92 15.52 33.33
N LEU A 220 0.82 16.37 32.30
CA LEU A 220 1.96 16.88 31.53
C LEU A 220 3.00 17.65 32.38
N ASP A 221 2.55 18.38 33.40
CA ASP A 221 3.37 19.10 34.35
C ASP A 221 4.25 18.16 35.20
N THR A 222 3.72 16.97 35.54
CA THR A 222 4.44 15.93 36.29
C THR A 222 5.47 15.15 35.47
N ILE A 223 5.41 15.23 34.13
CA ILE A 223 6.28 14.44 33.24
C ILE A 223 7.76 14.78 33.44
N GLN A 224 8.55 13.74 33.64
CA GLN A 224 10.00 13.76 33.69
C GLN A 224 10.55 13.16 32.39
N LEU A 225 11.50 13.86 31.78
CA LEU A 225 12.23 13.39 30.60
C LEU A 225 13.20 12.27 31.00
N PRO A 226 13.59 11.37 30.07
CA PRO A 226 14.61 10.38 30.37
C PRO A 226 15.96 11.04 30.71
N PRO A 227 16.85 10.35 31.47
CA PRO A 227 18.19 10.86 31.74
C PRO A 227 19.02 10.93 30.46
N THR A 228 19.36 12.16 30.03
CA THR A 228 20.15 12.41 28.81
C THR A 228 21.31 13.34 29.08
N ARG A 229 22.39 13.20 28.30
CA ARG A 229 23.53 14.13 28.27
C ARG A 229 23.68 14.79 26.91
N THR A 230 24.12 16.04 26.89
CA THR A 230 24.42 16.77 25.64
C THR A 230 25.72 16.32 24.97
N ASP A 231 26.57 15.57 25.68
CA ASP A 231 27.85 15.02 25.22
C ASP A 231 27.86 13.48 25.08
N ASP A 232 26.69 12.82 25.13
CA ASP A 232 26.47 11.35 25.08
C ASP A 232 26.94 10.65 23.78
N LEU A 233 27.36 11.43 22.78
CA LEU A 233 27.90 10.96 21.51
C LEU A 233 29.41 11.28 21.33
N SER A 234 30.07 11.85 22.35
CA SER A 234 31.45 12.34 22.24
C SER A 234 32.53 11.25 22.20
N ASP A 235 32.24 10.06 22.74
CA ASP A 235 33.10 8.87 22.75
C ASP A 235 32.54 7.71 21.89
N VAL A 236 31.43 7.97 21.20
CA VAL A 236 30.77 7.04 20.28
C VAL A 236 31.48 7.08 18.91
N PRO A 237 31.88 5.94 18.31
CA PRO A 237 32.51 5.91 17.00
C PRO A 237 31.57 6.42 15.89
N ALA A 238 32.15 6.83 14.75
CA ALA A 238 31.40 7.45 13.65
C ALA A 238 30.23 6.59 13.11
N ALA A 239 30.34 5.25 13.16
CA ALA A 239 29.24 4.34 12.82
C ALA A 239 28.06 4.45 13.80
N GLY A 240 28.33 4.56 15.11
CA GLY A 240 27.34 4.82 16.15
C GLY A 240 26.73 6.21 16.03
N ILE A 241 27.52 7.27 15.83
CA ILE A 241 26.98 8.64 15.62
C ILE A 241 26.03 8.69 14.40
N LYS A 242 26.40 8.01 13.30
CA LYS A 242 25.54 7.87 12.11
C LYS A 242 24.24 7.09 12.39
N MET A 243 24.26 6.17 13.34
CA MET A 243 23.10 5.39 13.79
C MET A 243 22.16 6.23 14.68
N ALA A 244 22.73 7.03 15.60
CA ALA A 244 21.97 7.98 16.42
C ALA A 244 21.26 9.04 15.56
N ALA A 245 21.97 9.59 14.56
CA ALA A 245 21.49 10.65 13.67
C ALA A 245 20.90 11.87 14.43
N PRO A 246 21.67 12.51 15.34
CA PRO A 246 21.17 13.51 16.29
C PRO A 246 20.49 14.73 15.64
N ASP A 247 20.93 15.11 14.44
CA ASP A 247 20.39 16.26 13.68
C ASP A 247 18.97 16.04 13.12
N ARG A 248 18.36 14.86 13.34
CA ARG A 248 17.00 14.50 12.90
C ARG A 248 15.98 14.68 14.03
N ASP A 249 15.26 13.61 14.37
CA ASP A 249 14.15 13.59 15.34
C ASP A 249 14.52 14.29 16.66
N HIS A 250 15.74 14.09 17.19
CA HIS A 250 16.15 14.70 18.45
C HIS A 250 16.28 16.23 18.34
N ALA A 251 16.99 16.73 17.33
CA ALA A 251 17.08 18.17 17.07
C ALA A 251 15.70 18.81 16.79
N GLU A 252 14.79 18.09 16.12
CA GLU A 252 13.41 18.56 15.90
C GLU A 252 12.58 18.63 17.18
N ILE A 253 12.63 17.58 18.02
CA ILE A 253 11.93 17.55 19.31
C ILE A 253 12.45 18.67 20.22
N LEU A 254 13.77 18.86 20.31
CA LEU A 254 14.37 19.97 21.06
C LEU A 254 13.88 21.34 20.55
N ARG A 255 13.94 21.56 19.23
CA ARG A 255 13.51 22.83 18.59
C ARG A 255 12.03 23.13 18.81
N SER A 256 11.18 22.10 18.89
CA SER A 256 9.75 22.26 19.14
C SER A 256 9.44 22.68 20.59
N GLY A 257 10.29 22.34 21.56
CA GLY A 257 10.00 22.47 23.00
C GLY A 257 9.03 21.42 23.56
N ARG A 258 8.56 20.46 22.74
CA ARG A 258 7.41 19.56 23.06
C ARG A 258 7.82 18.17 23.55
N TRP A 259 9.08 17.99 23.97
CA TRP A 259 9.61 16.69 24.39
C TRP A 259 8.76 16.02 25.48
N LYS A 260 8.33 16.77 26.51
CA LYS A 260 7.45 16.24 27.56
C LYS A 260 6.12 15.71 27.02
N GLU A 261 5.57 16.33 25.98
CA GLU A 261 4.30 15.93 25.37
C GLU A 261 4.43 14.61 24.61
N ALA A 262 5.56 14.41 23.92
CA ALA A 262 5.87 13.15 23.25
C ALA A 262 6.05 12.00 24.26
N VAL A 263 6.76 12.26 25.37
CA VAL A 263 6.93 11.31 26.49
C VAL A 263 5.57 10.99 27.13
N GLN A 264 4.73 12.00 27.38
CA GLN A 264 3.36 11.82 27.89
C GLN A 264 2.53 10.88 27.00
N ALA A 265 2.56 11.12 25.69
CA ALA A 265 1.78 10.34 24.73
C ALA A 265 2.24 8.87 24.63
N TYR A 266 3.54 8.61 24.69
CA TYR A 266 4.06 7.24 24.73
C TYR A 266 3.64 6.50 26.01
N LEU A 267 3.72 7.16 27.17
CA LEU A 267 3.23 6.63 28.45
C LEU A 267 1.71 6.36 28.43
N ALA A 268 0.92 7.25 27.83
CA ALA A 268 -0.51 7.06 27.64
C ALA A 268 -0.83 5.87 26.71
N ALA A 269 -0.08 5.71 25.62
CA ALA A 269 -0.21 4.56 24.71
C ALA A 269 0.14 3.22 25.39
N ILE A 270 1.15 3.21 26.26
CA ILE A 270 1.49 2.05 27.11
C ILE A 270 0.34 1.71 28.08
N SER A 271 -0.25 2.71 28.76
CA SER A 271 -1.37 2.47 29.68
C SER A 271 -2.66 2.04 28.97
N TYR A 272 -2.86 2.46 27.71
CA TYR A 272 -3.91 1.92 26.85
C TYR A 272 -3.70 0.43 26.51
N LEU A 273 -2.48 0.07 26.07
CA LEU A 273 -2.11 -1.32 25.81
C LEU A 273 -2.33 -2.20 27.04
N ASP A 274 -1.86 -1.74 28.22
CA ASP A 274 -2.01 -2.46 29.48
C ASP A 274 -3.48 -2.79 29.78
N ALA A 275 -4.38 -1.84 29.55
CA ALA A 275 -5.82 -2.06 29.70
C ALA A 275 -6.33 -3.14 28.74
N GLN A 276 -5.89 -3.17 27.48
CA GLN A 276 -6.30 -4.21 26.52
C GLN A 276 -5.76 -5.60 26.90
N VAL A 277 -4.51 -5.69 27.37
CA VAL A 277 -3.94 -6.94 27.91
C VAL A 277 -4.74 -7.40 29.13
N GLY A 278 -5.09 -6.50 30.05
CA GLY A 278 -5.92 -6.80 31.22
C GLY A 278 -7.26 -7.45 30.87
N ARG A 279 -7.96 -6.94 29.84
CA ARG A 279 -9.24 -7.51 29.36
C ARG A 279 -9.09 -8.95 28.87
N VAL A 280 -7.99 -9.28 28.21
CA VAL A 280 -7.70 -10.64 27.72
C VAL A 280 -7.35 -11.58 28.89
N LEU A 281 -6.53 -11.13 29.85
CA LEU A 281 -6.17 -11.90 31.04
C LEU A 281 -7.42 -12.23 31.89
N ASP A 282 -8.28 -11.24 32.10
CA ASP A 282 -9.57 -11.40 32.77
C ASP A 282 -10.48 -12.44 32.10
N ALA A 283 -10.46 -12.53 30.77
CA ALA A 283 -11.22 -13.54 30.04
C ALA A 283 -10.59 -14.93 30.16
N LEU A 284 -9.25 -15.03 30.11
CA LEU A 284 -8.53 -16.27 30.33
C LEU A 284 -8.81 -16.82 31.74
N GLU A 285 -8.71 -15.99 32.78
CA GLU A 285 -8.98 -16.39 34.18
C GLU A 285 -10.44 -16.83 34.40
N LYS A 286 -11.40 -16.30 33.64
CA LYS A 286 -12.82 -16.72 33.68
C LYS A 286 -13.11 -17.97 32.85
N SER A 287 -12.22 -18.34 31.91
CA SER A 287 -12.36 -19.52 31.05
C SER A 287 -12.07 -20.84 31.78
N SER A 288 -12.44 -21.95 31.13
CA SER A 288 -11.99 -23.31 31.50
C SER A 288 -10.47 -23.51 31.29
N PHE A 289 -9.83 -22.71 30.44
CA PHE A 289 -8.44 -22.91 30.01
C PHE A 289 -7.39 -22.31 30.96
N ARG A 290 -7.80 -21.54 31.98
CA ARG A 290 -6.91 -20.79 32.89
C ARG A 290 -5.76 -21.59 33.52
N ASN A 291 -5.98 -22.89 33.79
CA ASN A 291 -5.01 -23.77 34.43
C ASN A 291 -4.18 -24.59 33.42
N ASN A 292 -4.52 -24.55 32.13
CA ASN A 292 -3.90 -25.33 31.06
C ASN A 292 -3.51 -24.44 29.86
N THR A 293 -3.03 -23.22 30.12
CA THR A 293 -2.60 -22.27 29.09
C THR A 293 -1.23 -21.69 29.44
N ILE A 294 -0.28 -21.84 28.52
CA ILE A 294 0.99 -21.09 28.50
C ILE A 294 0.69 -19.68 28.03
N ILE A 295 1.16 -18.67 28.76
CA ILE A 295 1.16 -17.27 28.29
C ILE A 295 2.60 -16.88 27.99
N CYS A 296 2.83 -16.32 26.80
CA CYS A 296 4.10 -15.70 26.43
C CYS A 296 3.80 -14.31 25.86
N LEU A 297 4.21 -13.26 26.58
CA LEU A 297 4.15 -11.87 26.12
C LEU A 297 5.55 -11.38 25.78
N TRP A 298 5.69 -10.74 24.61
CA TRP A 298 6.93 -10.13 24.14
C TRP A 298 6.67 -8.82 23.37
N GLY A 299 7.50 -7.80 23.61
CA GLY A 299 7.59 -6.62 22.74
C GLY A 299 8.62 -6.86 21.63
N ASP A 300 8.35 -6.50 20.36
CA ASP A 300 9.20 -6.92 19.25
C ASP A 300 10.59 -6.25 19.20
N HIS A 301 10.71 -5.04 19.77
CA HIS A 301 11.96 -4.39 20.18
C HIS A 301 11.64 -3.16 21.06
N GLY A 302 12.67 -2.49 21.57
CA GLY A 302 12.53 -1.27 22.36
C GLY A 302 12.38 0.02 21.54
N TRP A 303 12.57 1.16 22.20
CA TRP A 303 12.30 2.50 21.68
C TRP A 303 13.02 3.59 22.51
N HIS A 304 13.77 4.47 21.85
CA HIS A 304 14.36 5.69 22.41
C HIS A 304 13.41 6.88 22.37
N LEU A 305 13.49 7.71 23.40
CA LEU A 305 12.75 8.96 23.61
C LEU A 305 13.72 10.13 23.90
N GLY A 306 14.90 10.10 23.30
CA GLY A 306 15.93 11.15 23.36
C GLY A 306 17.27 10.72 23.96
N GLU A 307 17.37 9.54 24.58
CA GLU A 307 18.61 8.94 25.06
C GLU A 307 19.60 8.77 23.89
N LYS A 308 20.90 9.03 24.12
CA LYS A 308 21.93 9.10 23.06
C LYS A 308 21.61 10.03 21.90
N GLN A 309 20.81 11.07 22.15
CA GLN A 309 20.30 11.99 21.13
C GLN A 309 19.59 11.25 19.97
N HIS A 310 19.03 10.08 20.27
CA HIS A 310 18.32 9.23 19.33
C HIS A 310 16.84 9.16 19.68
N TRP A 311 16.01 8.82 18.69
CA TRP A 311 14.59 8.53 18.86
C TRP A 311 14.25 7.31 18.03
N ARG A 312 13.15 6.65 18.39
CA ARG A 312 12.68 5.42 17.73
C ARG A 312 13.59 4.23 18.04
N LYS A 313 13.60 3.27 17.13
CA LYS A 313 14.07 1.89 17.29
C LYS A 313 15.42 1.62 16.63
N PHE A 314 15.96 2.51 15.81
CA PHE A 314 17.01 2.17 14.83
C PHE A 314 18.44 2.16 15.39
N ALA A 315 18.65 1.52 16.55
CA ALA A 315 19.92 1.53 17.28
C ALA A 315 20.26 0.21 17.99
N LEU A 316 21.55 0.03 18.30
CA LEU A 316 22.09 -1.17 18.97
C LEU A 316 22.27 -1.03 20.50
N TRP A 317 21.82 0.08 21.08
CA TRP A 317 21.90 0.42 22.51
C TRP A 317 20.77 -0.23 23.35
N GLU A 318 20.84 -0.09 24.66
CA GLU A 318 19.89 -0.70 25.61
C GLU A 318 18.42 -0.35 25.31
N GLU A 319 18.10 0.94 25.14
CA GLU A 319 16.70 1.41 24.99
C GLU A 319 16.03 0.88 23.71
N ALA A 320 16.76 0.78 22.59
CA ALA A 320 16.25 0.20 21.34
C ALA A 320 16.17 -1.34 21.36
N THR A 321 17.01 -2.02 22.14
CA THR A 321 17.13 -3.48 22.07
C THR A 321 16.39 -4.23 23.17
N ARG A 322 16.21 -3.63 24.35
CA ARG A 322 15.56 -4.27 25.51
C ARG A 322 14.06 -4.03 25.51
N ALA A 323 13.30 -5.11 25.53
CA ALA A 323 11.84 -5.10 25.55
C ALA A 323 11.29 -6.19 26.49
N PRO A 324 10.05 -6.07 26.99
CA PRO A 324 9.50 -7.01 27.96
C PRO A 324 9.40 -8.43 27.40
N LEU A 325 9.69 -9.42 28.24
CA LEU A 325 9.45 -10.84 27.98
C LEU A 325 8.92 -11.50 29.25
N ILE A 326 7.66 -11.93 29.22
CA ILE A 326 6.97 -12.50 30.39
C ILE A 326 6.39 -13.88 30.02
N TRP A 327 6.59 -14.85 30.90
CA TRP A 327 6.10 -16.22 30.77
C TRP A 327 5.23 -16.62 31.94
N VAL A 328 4.05 -17.17 31.67
CA VAL A 328 3.26 -17.94 32.65
C VAL A 328 3.13 -19.35 32.12
N VAL A 329 3.67 -20.32 32.84
CA VAL A 329 3.66 -21.74 32.46
C VAL A 329 3.16 -22.56 33.64
N PRO A 330 1.90 -23.07 33.60
CA PRO A 330 1.33 -23.88 34.66
C PRO A 330 2.26 -25.01 35.11
N GLY A 331 2.48 -25.12 36.43
CA GLY A 331 3.35 -26.14 37.02
C GLY A 331 4.86 -25.99 36.73
N THR A 332 5.30 -24.96 36.01
CA THR A 332 6.71 -24.73 35.67
C THR A 332 7.24 -23.41 36.21
N THR A 333 6.61 -22.27 35.86
CA THR A 333 7.06 -20.95 36.36
C THR A 333 6.60 -20.74 37.80
N LYS A 334 7.52 -20.35 38.68
CA LYS A 334 7.18 -19.84 40.02
C LYS A 334 6.57 -18.43 39.89
N PRO A 335 5.36 -18.15 40.41
CA PRO A 335 4.75 -16.82 40.35
C PRO A 335 5.62 -15.73 41.01
N GLY A 336 5.70 -14.58 40.36
CA GLY A 336 6.50 -13.42 40.80
C GLY A 336 8.01 -13.63 40.67
N ALA A 337 8.47 -14.64 39.94
CA ALA A 337 9.90 -14.85 39.71
C ALA A 337 10.47 -13.85 38.69
N ALA A 338 11.75 -13.53 38.84
CA ALA A 338 12.50 -12.75 37.88
C ALA A 338 13.75 -13.53 37.45
N CYS A 339 14.08 -13.49 36.16
CA CYS A 339 15.30 -14.04 35.61
C CYS A 339 16.14 -12.90 35.02
N SER A 340 17.37 -12.71 35.51
CA SER A 340 18.29 -11.66 35.07
C SER A 340 19.26 -12.09 33.97
N ARG A 341 19.21 -13.37 33.55
CA ARG A 341 20.08 -13.91 32.50
C ARG A 341 19.80 -13.24 31.15
N PRO A 342 20.84 -12.95 30.34
CA PRO A 342 20.70 -12.36 29.01
C PRO A 342 20.04 -13.34 28.05
N VAL A 343 18.84 -13.03 27.60
CA VAL A 343 18.11 -13.83 26.61
C VAL A 343 17.75 -12.98 25.40
N ASP A 344 17.73 -13.60 24.22
CA ASP A 344 17.14 -12.99 23.03
C ASP A 344 15.93 -13.78 22.51
N PHE A 345 15.13 -13.11 21.68
CA PHE A 345 13.86 -13.62 21.17
C PHE A 345 13.97 -14.86 20.27
N MET A 346 15.17 -15.25 19.84
CA MET A 346 15.36 -16.54 19.16
C MET A 346 14.98 -17.72 20.07
N SER A 347 15.09 -17.53 21.38
CA SER A 347 14.79 -18.53 22.40
C SER A 347 13.31 -18.87 22.52
N VAL A 348 12.39 -18.02 22.01
CA VAL A 348 10.95 -18.19 22.19
C VAL A 348 10.39 -19.41 21.44
N TYR A 349 10.76 -19.59 20.17
CA TYR A 349 10.34 -20.72 19.34
C TYR A 349 10.72 -22.09 19.97
N PRO A 350 12.01 -22.40 20.26
CA PRO A 350 12.37 -23.70 20.84
C PRO A 350 11.76 -23.91 22.24
N THR A 351 11.56 -22.84 23.02
CA THR A 351 10.88 -22.91 24.33
C THR A 351 9.43 -23.33 24.18
N LEU A 352 8.67 -22.73 23.25
CA LEU A 352 7.27 -23.11 23.00
C LEU A 352 7.16 -24.54 22.51
N CYS A 353 8.09 -24.99 21.65
CA CYS A 353 8.16 -26.39 21.24
C CYS A 353 8.38 -27.33 22.43
N GLU A 354 9.42 -27.10 23.26
CA GLU A 354 9.72 -27.96 24.41
C GLU A 354 8.57 -28.01 25.43
N LEU A 355 8.01 -26.85 25.81
CA LEU A 355 6.88 -26.76 26.74
C LEU A 355 5.64 -27.49 26.23
N SER A 356 5.46 -27.56 24.91
CA SER A 356 4.29 -28.17 24.25
C SER A 356 4.52 -29.64 23.84
N GLY A 357 5.68 -30.22 24.21
CA GLY A 357 6.05 -31.59 23.84
C GLY A 357 6.33 -31.78 22.34
N LEU A 358 6.69 -30.72 21.63
CA LEU A 358 6.96 -30.73 20.19
C LEU A 358 8.47 -30.73 19.92
N PRO A 359 8.95 -31.44 18.89
CA PRO A 359 10.34 -31.30 18.46
C PRO A 359 10.56 -29.89 17.89
N ALA A 360 11.60 -29.20 18.34
CA ALA A 360 12.07 -27.98 17.68
C ALA A 360 12.65 -28.35 16.29
N PRO A 361 12.25 -27.67 15.20
CA PRO A 361 12.83 -27.94 13.88
C PRO A 361 14.34 -27.67 13.85
N ALA A 362 15.09 -28.49 13.11
CA ALA A 362 16.56 -28.44 13.07
C ALA A 362 17.17 -27.14 12.50
N HIS A 363 16.35 -26.24 11.94
CA HIS A 363 16.79 -24.94 11.43
C HIS A 363 16.67 -23.81 12.47
N VAL A 364 16.08 -24.07 13.65
CA VAL A 364 15.88 -23.04 14.69
C VAL A 364 17.18 -22.78 15.44
N GLU A 365 17.63 -21.52 15.44
CA GLU A 365 18.96 -21.09 15.90
C GLU A 365 19.00 -20.56 17.35
N GLY A 366 17.89 -20.71 18.09
CA GLY A 366 17.75 -20.29 19.49
C GLY A 366 17.95 -21.41 20.51
N THR A 367 18.10 -21.05 21.78
CA THR A 367 18.21 -22.01 22.89
C THR A 367 16.95 -21.95 23.75
N SER A 368 16.42 -23.09 24.18
CA SER A 368 15.22 -23.15 25.01
C SER A 368 15.44 -22.54 26.40
N LEU A 369 14.45 -21.77 26.87
CA LEU A 369 14.42 -21.14 28.20
C LEU A 369 13.88 -22.07 29.29
N VAL A 370 13.43 -23.29 28.98
CA VAL A 370 12.74 -24.15 29.97
C VAL A 370 13.58 -24.43 31.22
N GLY A 371 14.91 -24.51 31.09
CA GLY A 371 15.81 -24.59 32.25
C GLY A 371 15.72 -23.35 33.17
N LEU A 372 15.68 -22.15 32.59
CA LEU A 372 15.52 -20.88 33.32
C LEU A 372 14.10 -20.71 33.87
N LEU A 373 13.07 -21.13 33.14
CA LEU A 373 11.67 -21.09 33.58
C LEU A 373 11.42 -21.98 34.81
N LYS A 374 12.13 -23.12 34.91
CA LYS A 374 12.14 -24.01 36.08
C LYS A 374 12.99 -23.46 37.23
N ASN A 375 14.15 -22.88 36.92
CA ASN A 375 15.07 -22.30 37.90
C ASN A 375 15.82 -21.10 37.29
N PRO A 376 15.48 -19.85 37.66
CA PRO A 376 16.04 -18.64 37.03
C PRO A 376 17.54 -18.47 37.30
N ASP A 377 18.08 -19.08 38.36
CA ASP A 377 19.49 -19.00 38.73
C ASP A 377 20.38 -19.95 37.91
N SER A 378 19.79 -20.84 37.09
CA SER A 378 20.51 -21.85 36.31
C SER A 378 21.67 -21.28 35.50
N ALA A 379 22.71 -22.09 35.31
CA ALA A 379 23.85 -21.74 34.48
C ALA A 379 23.40 -21.43 33.04
N TRP A 380 23.78 -20.26 32.54
CA TRP A 380 23.38 -19.78 31.22
C TRP A 380 24.63 -19.28 30.47
N PRO A 381 25.28 -20.13 29.66
CA PRO A 381 26.52 -19.80 28.96
C PRO A 381 26.30 -18.99 27.67
N HIS A 382 25.14 -18.36 27.52
CA HIS A 382 24.73 -17.63 26.32
C HIS A 382 24.67 -16.13 26.58
N ALA A 383 24.77 -15.35 25.50
CA ALA A 383 24.52 -13.91 25.50
C ALA A 383 23.33 -13.61 24.58
N ALA A 384 22.64 -12.49 24.82
CA ALA A 384 21.62 -11.99 23.93
C ALA A 384 22.30 -11.26 22.76
N VAL A 385 21.89 -11.56 21.52
CA VAL A 385 22.55 -11.03 20.32
C VAL A 385 21.55 -10.33 19.39
N THR A 386 21.75 -9.04 19.19
CA THR A 386 20.93 -8.17 18.34
C THR A 386 21.70 -7.74 17.09
N THR A 387 21.04 -7.70 15.93
CA THR A 387 21.63 -7.27 14.64
C THR A 387 20.84 -6.12 14.04
N PHE A 388 21.51 -5.08 13.54
CA PHE A 388 20.86 -3.95 12.85
C PHE A 388 21.58 -3.61 11.54
N GLY A 389 20.91 -3.82 10.41
CA GLY A 389 21.59 -3.88 9.12
C GLY A 389 22.55 -5.07 9.01
N GLN A 390 23.21 -5.22 7.87
CA GLN A 390 24.21 -6.28 7.69
C GLN A 390 25.48 -5.95 8.50
N ASN A 391 26.00 -6.93 9.24
CA ASN A 391 27.27 -6.90 9.99
C ASN A 391 27.41 -5.88 11.15
N ASN A 392 26.34 -5.23 11.63
CA ASN A 392 26.39 -4.48 12.90
C ASN A 392 25.65 -5.28 13.98
N HIS A 393 26.33 -5.54 15.08
CA HIS A 393 25.85 -6.44 16.14
C HIS A 393 26.07 -5.86 17.53
N ALA A 394 25.12 -6.11 18.43
CA ALA A 394 25.29 -5.97 19.86
C ALA A 394 25.24 -7.34 20.54
N VAL A 395 26.12 -7.53 21.52
CA VAL A 395 26.15 -8.65 22.46
C VAL A 395 25.84 -8.09 23.85
N ARG A 396 24.81 -8.61 24.51
CA ARG A 396 24.49 -8.30 25.91
C ARG A 396 24.67 -9.53 26.78
N THR A 397 25.47 -9.41 27.83
CA THR A 397 25.69 -10.44 28.86
C THR A 397 24.96 -10.05 30.16
N ASP A 398 25.25 -10.67 31.30
CA ASP A 398 24.78 -10.20 32.61
C ASP A 398 25.23 -8.74 32.89
N HIS A 399 26.45 -8.36 32.49
CA HIS A 399 27.10 -7.10 32.90
C HIS A 399 27.57 -6.19 31.77
N TRP A 400 27.86 -6.74 30.60
CA TRP A 400 28.44 -5.97 29.50
C TRP A 400 27.48 -5.87 28.32
N ARG A 401 27.34 -4.67 27.74
CA ARG A 401 27.00 -4.52 26.33
C ARG A 401 28.30 -4.30 25.54
N TYR A 402 28.44 -5.04 24.46
CA TYR A 402 29.52 -4.86 23.49
C TYR A 402 28.92 -4.75 22.09
N ILE A 403 29.27 -3.69 21.37
CA ILE A 403 28.79 -3.43 20.01
C ILE A 403 30.00 -3.51 19.07
N ARG A 404 29.84 -4.19 17.93
CA ARG A 404 30.79 -4.13 16.81
C ARG A 404 30.03 -3.76 15.54
N TYR A 405 30.49 -2.71 14.87
CA TYR A 405 29.95 -2.22 13.61
C TYR A 405 30.60 -2.90 12.41
N ALA A 406 29.96 -2.78 11.25
CA ALA A 406 30.42 -3.36 9.99
C ALA A 406 31.78 -2.80 9.50
N ASP A 407 32.22 -1.64 10.00
CA ASP A 407 33.53 -1.05 9.74
C ASP A 407 34.62 -1.53 10.72
N GLY A 408 34.26 -2.37 11.70
CA GLY A 408 35.15 -2.87 12.74
C GLY A 408 35.33 -1.93 13.94
N SER A 409 34.66 -0.77 13.97
CA SER A 409 34.60 0.07 15.17
C SER A 409 33.75 -0.59 16.26
N GLU A 410 34.05 -0.26 17.52
CA GLU A 410 33.54 -0.98 18.70
C GLU A 410 33.09 -0.04 19.81
N GLU A 411 32.07 -0.47 20.56
CA GLU A 411 31.64 0.14 21.82
C GLU A 411 31.57 -0.91 22.92
N LEU A 412 31.85 -0.52 24.17
CA LEU A 412 31.78 -1.41 25.34
C LEU A 412 31.27 -0.63 26.56
N TYR A 413 30.21 -1.13 27.20
CA TYR A 413 29.57 -0.50 28.35
C TYR A 413 29.42 -1.48 29.52
N ASP A 414 29.78 -1.06 30.73
CA ASP A 414 29.58 -1.82 31.98
C ASP A 414 28.26 -1.44 32.65
N HIS A 415 27.21 -2.22 32.39
CA HIS A 415 25.85 -1.97 32.88
C HIS A 415 25.69 -2.04 34.40
N ARG A 416 26.69 -2.51 35.15
CA ARG A 416 26.67 -2.46 36.62
C ARG A 416 26.88 -1.04 37.15
N ASN A 417 27.65 -0.24 36.42
CA ASN A 417 28.11 1.09 36.82
C ASN A 417 27.61 2.20 35.89
N ASP A 418 27.31 1.85 34.63
CA ASP A 418 26.83 2.74 33.57
C ASP A 418 25.56 2.18 32.90
N PRO A 419 24.40 2.20 33.59
CA PRO A 419 23.12 1.69 33.08
C PRO A 419 22.45 2.64 32.06
N TYR A 420 23.15 3.68 31.60
CA TYR A 420 22.72 4.60 30.54
C TYR A 420 23.69 4.61 29.34
N GLU A 421 24.75 3.81 29.39
CA GLU A 421 25.74 3.64 28.32
C GLU A 421 26.47 4.97 27.97
N TRP A 422 26.70 5.84 28.96
CA TRP A 422 27.33 7.15 28.81
C TRP A 422 28.87 7.15 28.68
N THR A 423 29.54 6.01 28.91
CA THR A 423 31.00 5.92 28.84
C THR A 423 31.44 4.71 28.02
N ASN A 424 31.84 4.93 26.78
CA ASN A 424 32.41 3.90 25.92
C ASN A 424 33.82 3.52 26.40
N LEU A 425 33.98 2.26 26.79
CA LEU A 425 35.23 1.70 27.31
C LEU A 425 36.08 1.03 26.23
N ALA A 426 35.60 0.88 24.98
CA ALA A 426 36.22 0.02 23.97
C ALA A 426 37.59 0.46 23.46
N THR A 427 37.98 1.70 23.70
CA THR A 427 39.31 2.25 23.36
C THR A 427 40.35 2.03 24.47
N ARG A 428 39.93 1.60 25.66
CA ARG A 428 40.80 1.46 26.83
C ARG A 428 41.58 0.14 26.81
N PRO A 429 42.93 0.13 26.90
CA PRO A 429 43.74 -1.08 26.78
C PRO A 429 43.35 -2.20 27.76
N GLU A 430 42.96 -1.86 28.99
CA GLU A 430 42.56 -2.81 30.03
C GLU A 430 41.27 -3.60 29.71
N THR A 431 40.53 -3.21 28.67
CA THR A 431 39.31 -3.91 28.22
C THR A 431 39.54 -4.88 27.07
N ALA A 432 40.77 -5.03 26.57
CA ALA A 432 41.07 -5.84 25.38
C ALA A 432 40.58 -7.30 25.54
N ASP A 433 40.93 -7.97 26.63
CA ASP A 433 40.52 -9.36 26.91
C ASP A 433 39.00 -9.48 27.01
N GLN A 434 38.34 -8.50 27.65
CA GLN A 434 36.88 -8.50 27.81
C GLN A 434 36.16 -8.36 26.47
N ARG A 435 36.64 -7.49 25.56
CA ARG A 435 36.13 -7.38 24.19
C ARG A 435 36.38 -8.64 23.38
N GLN A 436 37.58 -9.24 23.50
CA GLN A 436 37.91 -10.47 22.80
C GLN A 436 37.00 -11.63 23.24
N GLN A 437 36.72 -11.74 24.53
CA GLN A 437 35.74 -12.70 25.07
C GLN A 437 34.33 -12.43 24.52
N LEU A 438 33.84 -11.19 24.59
CA LEU A 438 32.48 -10.83 24.14
C LEU A 438 32.30 -10.99 22.63
N ALA A 439 33.36 -10.76 21.85
CA ALA A 439 33.37 -11.00 20.41
C ALA A 439 33.14 -12.46 20.01
N THR A 440 33.33 -13.44 20.91
CA THR A 440 33.02 -14.86 20.63
C THR A 440 31.53 -15.15 20.49
N PHE A 441 30.65 -14.28 21.01
CA PHE A 441 29.19 -14.40 20.85
C PHE A 441 28.66 -13.76 19.55
N LEU A 442 29.50 -13.07 18.78
CA LEU A 442 29.07 -12.45 17.53
C LEU A 442 28.63 -13.50 16.51
N PRO A 443 27.61 -13.23 15.66
CA PRO A 443 27.18 -14.17 14.63
C PRO A 443 28.32 -14.51 13.67
N THR A 444 28.62 -15.81 13.54
CA THR A 444 29.59 -16.33 12.56
C THR A 444 29.02 -16.41 11.15
N ARG A 445 27.68 -16.37 11.02
CA ARG A 445 26.93 -16.34 9.75
C ARG A 445 26.23 -15.00 9.59
N ASN A 446 26.59 -14.28 8.53
CA ASN A 446 25.96 -13.04 8.10
C ASN A 446 25.81 -13.04 6.57
N VAL A 447 24.69 -13.59 6.08
CA VAL A 447 24.37 -13.66 4.66
C VAL A 447 24.08 -12.25 4.10
N PRO A 448 24.26 -12.00 2.79
CA PRO A 448 23.80 -10.77 2.15
C PRO A 448 22.30 -10.54 2.35
N ASP A 449 21.85 -9.29 2.21
CA ASP A 449 20.42 -8.95 2.27
C ASP A 449 19.62 -9.78 1.26
N ALA A 450 18.50 -10.37 1.67
CA ALA A 450 17.70 -11.25 0.83
C ALA A 450 17.16 -10.56 -0.44
N LYS A 451 17.08 -9.21 -0.47
CA LYS A 451 16.84 -8.44 -1.71
C LYS A 451 17.86 -8.76 -2.81
N GLN A 452 19.10 -9.08 -2.44
CA GLN A 452 20.20 -9.42 -3.37
C GLN A 452 20.04 -10.82 -3.99
N ASN A 453 19.18 -11.67 -3.42
CA ASN A 453 18.87 -13.02 -3.94
C ASN A 453 17.68 -13.03 -4.90
N GLN A 454 17.04 -11.88 -5.16
CA GLN A 454 16.15 -11.76 -6.32
C GLN A 454 16.96 -12.02 -7.60
N PRO A 455 16.42 -12.73 -8.61
CA PRO A 455 17.16 -13.04 -9.82
C PRO A 455 17.63 -11.74 -10.48
N ALA A 456 18.96 -11.56 -10.52
CA ALA A 456 19.54 -10.39 -11.14
C ALA A 456 19.14 -10.32 -12.61
N ALA A 457 18.51 -9.22 -13.02
CA ALA A 457 18.66 -8.75 -14.40
C ALA A 457 20.17 -8.71 -14.69
N ALA A 458 20.62 -9.44 -15.71
CA ALA A 458 22.01 -9.86 -15.86
C ALA A 458 23.02 -8.69 -15.69
N GLY A 459 23.68 -8.64 -14.54
CA GLY A 459 24.36 -7.44 -14.05
C GLY A 459 25.79 -7.69 -13.54
N ASN A 460 26.77 -7.32 -14.35
CA ASN A 460 28.11 -6.86 -13.95
C ASN A 460 28.84 -7.55 -12.77
N ALA A 461 29.36 -8.76 -13.00
CA ALA A 461 30.43 -9.36 -12.18
C ALA A 461 31.83 -9.37 -12.89
N GLY A 462 32.00 -8.65 -14.00
CA GLY A 462 33.18 -8.75 -14.88
C GLY A 462 34.19 -7.59 -14.88
N THR A 463 33.90 -6.46 -14.21
CA THR A 463 34.59 -5.18 -14.48
C THR A 463 35.44 -4.60 -13.34
N LYS A 464 35.24 -5.00 -12.07
CA LYS A 464 36.06 -4.46 -10.94
C LYS A 464 37.55 -4.88 -11.02
N ALA A 465 37.87 -6.06 -11.55
CA ALA A 465 39.26 -6.48 -11.76
C ALA A 465 39.96 -5.75 -12.94
N LYS A 466 39.22 -5.23 -13.92
CA LYS A 466 39.78 -4.50 -15.07
C LYS A 466 39.95 -2.99 -14.83
N ALA A 467 39.34 -2.44 -13.76
CA ALA A 467 39.44 -1.02 -13.41
C ALA A 467 40.81 -0.62 -12.82
N ALA A 468 41.47 -1.52 -12.09
CA ALA A 468 42.78 -1.24 -11.47
C ALA A 468 43.93 -1.16 -12.50
N ALA A 469 43.91 -2.00 -13.55
CA ALA A 469 44.95 -2.05 -14.56
C ALA A 469 44.92 -0.84 -15.54
N LYS A 470 43.74 -0.28 -15.81
CA LYS A 470 43.56 0.79 -16.82
C LYS A 470 43.92 2.20 -16.34
N ARG A 471 44.18 2.41 -15.04
CA ARG A 471 44.47 3.73 -14.46
C ARG A 471 45.93 4.20 -14.59
N LYS A 472 46.84 3.38 -15.12
CA LYS A 472 48.28 3.69 -15.26
C LYS A 472 48.77 4.03 -16.68
N SER A 473 47.95 3.90 -17.73
CA SER A 473 48.43 3.92 -19.12
C SER A 473 47.92 5.05 -20.03
N ALA A 474 47.24 6.07 -19.49
CA ALA A 474 46.64 7.15 -20.30
C ALA A 474 46.86 8.54 -19.68
N LYS A 475 48.13 8.95 -19.56
CA LYS A 475 48.52 10.35 -19.35
C LYS A 475 49.75 10.73 -20.20
N LYS A 476 49.64 10.55 -21.53
CA LYS A 476 50.55 11.14 -22.52
C LYS A 476 50.02 10.98 -23.96
N ALA A 477 49.94 12.11 -24.68
CA ALA A 477 49.92 12.26 -26.14
C ALA A 477 48.76 11.60 -26.94
N ALA A 478 48.32 12.14 -28.08
CA ALA A 478 48.43 13.49 -28.63
C ALA A 478 47.36 13.69 -29.73
N ASP A 479 47.20 14.93 -30.18
CA ASP A 479 46.33 15.41 -31.26
C ASP A 479 46.93 15.08 -32.68
N PRO A 480 46.37 15.54 -33.82
CA PRO A 480 45.36 14.82 -34.63
C PRO A 480 45.83 14.50 -36.08
N GLN A 481 45.04 13.76 -36.87
CA GLN A 481 44.56 14.13 -38.23
C GLN A 481 43.89 12.98 -39.02
N SER A 482 42.95 13.36 -39.91
CA SER A 482 42.47 12.71 -41.16
C SER A 482 42.42 11.17 -41.31
N GLY A 483 41.36 10.55 -41.84
CA GLY A 483 40.11 11.06 -42.40
C GLY A 483 39.49 10.02 -43.37
N THR A 484 38.17 10.12 -43.64
CA THR A 484 37.38 9.30 -44.60
C THR A 484 37.31 7.77 -44.30
N ASP A 485 36.22 7.02 -44.55
CA ASP A 485 35.00 7.34 -45.29
C ASP A 485 33.75 6.53 -44.81
N GLN A 486 32.55 7.05 -45.14
CA GLN A 486 31.19 6.44 -45.21
C GLN A 486 30.57 5.69 -44.00
N THR A 487 29.54 6.33 -43.42
CA THR A 487 28.47 5.68 -42.63
C THR A 487 27.09 5.94 -43.28
N PRO A 488 26.11 5.02 -43.18
CA PRO A 488 24.71 5.32 -43.44
C PRO A 488 24.00 5.83 -42.17
N ASN A 489 23.69 7.13 -42.15
CA ASN A 489 22.64 7.81 -41.37
C ASN A 489 22.19 7.22 -40.02
N ARG A 490 22.73 7.75 -38.92
CA ARG A 490 21.87 8.21 -37.81
C ARG A 490 21.50 9.66 -38.05
N LYS A 491 20.21 10.01 -38.06
CA LYS A 491 19.75 11.41 -38.06
C LYS A 491 18.83 11.68 -36.86
N ASN A 492 18.96 12.90 -36.36
CA ASN A 492 18.06 13.60 -35.43
C ASN A 492 18.07 13.13 -33.96
N VAL A 493 19.17 13.46 -33.26
CA VAL A 493 19.10 13.97 -31.88
C VAL A 493 19.74 15.38 -31.90
N PRO A 494 19.02 16.47 -31.58
CA PRO A 494 19.58 17.82 -31.55
C PRO A 494 20.60 18.01 -30.42
N THR A 495 21.67 18.74 -30.68
CA THR A 495 22.78 18.98 -29.75
C THR A 495 22.60 20.25 -28.89
N ASP A 496 22.63 20.07 -27.57
CA ASP A 496 23.31 20.92 -26.56
C ASP A 496 23.21 22.46 -26.54
N GLN A 497 22.23 23.11 -27.18
CA GLN A 497 21.94 24.53 -26.95
C GLN A 497 20.49 24.89 -26.56
N ASN A 498 19.58 23.92 -26.43
CA ASN A 498 18.14 24.19 -26.23
C ASN A 498 17.50 23.58 -24.96
N VAL A 499 18.27 23.16 -23.95
CA VAL A 499 17.67 22.65 -22.70
C VAL A 499 16.86 23.75 -21.97
N SER A 500 17.34 25.00 -22.03
CA SER A 500 16.73 26.19 -21.42
C SER A 500 15.36 26.59 -22.02
N SER A 501 15.07 26.20 -23.27
CA SER A 501 13.88 26.68 -24.01
C SER A 501 12.67 25.72 -23.95
N ARG A 502 12.78 24.59 -23.23
CA ARG A 502 11.71 23.59 -23.15
C ARG A 502 10.80 23.88 -21.94
N PRO A 503 9.47 23.88 -22.10
CA PRO A 503 8.55 24.13 -20.99
C PRO A 503 8.52 22.95 -20.02
N ASN A 504 8.13 23.22 -18.78
CA ASN A 504 7.64 22.16 -17.90
C ASN A 504 6.30 21.64 -18.41
N VAL A 505 5.96 20.41 -18.05
CA VAL A 505 4.66 19.81 -18.37
C VAL A 505 4.00 19.30 -17.08
N LEU A 506 2.76 19.72 -16.85
CA LEU A 506 1.95 19.31 -15.70
C LEU A 506 0.67 18.64 -16.21
N TRP A 507 0.45 17.38 -15.81
CA TRP A 507 -0.80 16.66 -16.05
C TRP A 507 -1.60 16.60 -14.74
N LEU A 508 -2.68 17.39 -14.66
CA LEU A 508 -3.67 17.31 -13.59
C LEU A 508 -4.73 16.29 -14.00
N ILE A 509 -4.71 15.12 -13.35
CA ILE A 509 -5.57 13.98 -13.67
C ILE A 509 -6.52 13.73 -12.49
N VAL A 510 -7.81 14.01 -12.70
CA VAL A 510 -8.87 13.89 -11.70
C VAL A 510 -9.56 12.53 -11.79
N GLU A 511 -9.86 11.88 -10.66
CA GLU A 511 -10.52 10.57 -10.65
C GLU A 511 -12.06 10.62 -10.67
N ASP A 512 -12.68 9.68 -11.39
CA ASP A 512 -14.12 9.36 -11.34
C ASP A 512 -15.05 10.61 -11.50
N MET A 513 -14.80 11.47 -12.50
CA MET A 513 -15.48 12.76 -12.69
C MET A 513 -15.71 13.11 -14.16
N SER A 514 -16.86 13.69 -14.50
CA SER A 514 -17.22 14.17 -15.84
C SER A 514 -16.96 15.67 -16.02
N ALA A 515 -17.29 16.26 -17.17
CA ALA A 515 -17.03 17.66 -17.50
C ALA A 515 -18.00 18.67 -16.82
N ASP A 516 -18.37 18.46 -15.55
CA ASP A 516 -19.40 19.25 -14.85
C ASP A 516 -18.86 20.56 -14.22
N PHE A 517 -18.01 21.29 -14.94
CA PHE A 517 -17.43 22.57 -14.51
C PHE A 517 -18.22 23.75 -15.11
N SER A 518 -18.18 24.95 -14.51
CA SER A 518 -18.94 26.10 -15.03
C SER A 518 -18.47 26.54 -16.41
N CYS A 519 -17.15 26.49 -16.69
CA CYS A 519 -16.62 26.66 -18.05
C CYS A 519 -16.98 25.52 -19.03
N TYR A 520 -17.68 24.47 -18.61
CA TYR A 520 -18.25 23.43 -19.48
C TYR A 520 -19.79 23.44 -19.51
N GLY A 521 -20.42 24.41 -18.84
CA GLY A 521 -21.87 24.63 -18.88
C GLY A 521 -22.64 24.18 -17.64
N GLN A 522 -21.97 23.70 -16.59
CA GLN A 522 -22.61 23.46 -15.29
C GLN A 522 -23.08 24.80 -14.68
N GLN A 523 -24.30 24.81 -14.12
CA GLN A 523 -24.96 26.00 -13.60
C GLN A 523 -25.19 25.94 -12.07
N ASP A 524 -25.25 24.74 -11.49
CA ASP A 524 -25.57 24.52 -10.07
C ASP A 524 -24.41 24.88 -9.12
N ILE A 525 -23.19 25.00 -9.64
CA ILE A 525 -21.97 25.32 -8.90
C ILE A 525 -21.09 26.31 -9.67
N GLN A 526 -20.09 26.86 -8.99
CA GLN A 526 -19.08 27.75 -9.57
C GLN A 526 -17.71 27.08 -9.46
N THR A 527 -16.91 27.10 -10.53
CA THR A 527 -15.54 26.58 -10.58
C THR A 527 -14.55 27.65 -11.06
N PRO A 528 -14.34 28.74 -10.27
CA PRO A 528 -13.61 29.91 -10.73
C PRO A 528 -12.13 29.66 -11.08
N ASN A 529 -11.47 28.63 -10.53
CA ASN A 529 -10.07 28.34 -10.80
C ASN A 529 -9.88 27.54 -12.09
N VAL A 530 -10.79 26.60 -12.39
CA VAL A 530 -10.84 25.88 -13.67
C VAL A 530 -11.34 26.81 -14.78
N ASP A 531 -12.28 27.71 -14.47
CA ASP A 531 -12.75 28.75 -15.39
C ASP A 531 -11.62 29.75 -15.72
N ARG A 532 -10.81 30.14 -14.73
CA ARG A 532 -9.57 30.90 -14.93
C ARG A 532 -8.59 30.14 -15.83
N LEU A 533 -8.39 28.84 -15.60
CA LEU A 533 -7.51 28.01 -16.44
C LEU A 533 -8.00 27.96 -17.89
N ALA A 534 -9.32 27.90 -18.12
CA ALA A 534 -9.93 27.95 -19.44
C ALA A 534 -9.80 29.33 -20.09
N ALA A 535 -9.90 30.42 -19.33
CA ALA A 535 -9.72 31.79 -19.84
C ALA A 535 -8.24 32.11 -20.17
N GLU A 536 -7.30 31.58 -19.40
CA GLU A 536 -5.84 31.71 -19.64
C GLU A 536 -5.31 30.76 -20.74
N GLY A 537 -6.12 29.80 -21.23
CA GLY A 537 -5.67 28.75 -22.14
C GLY A 537 -6.66 28.40 -23.25
N THR A 538 -6.46 27.23 -23.85
CA THR A 538 -7.37 26.63 -24.83
C THR A 538 -8.25 25.59 -24.15
N ARG A 539 -9.57 25.77 -24.22
CA ARG A 539 -10.57 24.78 -23.77
C ARG A 539 -11.03 23.92 -24.95
N PHE A 540 -10.86 22.61 -24.85
CA PHE A 540 -11.42 21.65 -25.80
C PHE A 540 -12.81 21.23 -25.33
N SER A 541 -13.84 21.49 -26.13
CA SER A 541 -15.23 21.13 -25.78
C SER A 541 -15.53 19.65 -25.97
N LYS A 542 -14.70 18.93 -26.73
CA LYS A 542 -14.95 17.56 -27.23
C LYS A 542 -13.74 16.64 -27.07
N ALA A 543 -13.30 16.45 -25.83
CA ALA A 543 -12.25 15.49 -25.47
C ALA A 543 -12.85 14.18 -24.93
N PHE A 544 -12.27 13.04 -25.35
CA PHE A 544 -12.80 11.71 -25.03
C PHE A 544 -11.72 10.75 -24.53
N VAL A 545 -12.08 9.89 -23.57
CA VAL A 545 -11.23 8.78 -23.11
C VAL A 545 -11.47 7.52 -23.94
N THR A 546 -10.40 6.74 -24.17
CA THR A 546 -10.49 5.46 -24.91
C THR A 546 -11.16 4.34 -24.09
N ALA A 547 -11.33 4.50 -22.78
CA ALA A 547 -12.09 3.59 -21.93
C ALA A 547 -12.63 4.29 -20.66
N PRO A 548 -13.89 4.04 -20.26
CA PRO A 548 -14.52 4.66 -19.09
C PRO A 548 -14.17 3.95 -17.77
N ILE A 549 -12.91 3.52 -17.59
CA ILE A 549 -12.43 2.69 -16.47
C ILE A 549 -10.96 3.02 -16.14
N CYS A 550 -10.66 3.32 -14.86
CA CYS A 550 -9.37 3.89 -14.42
C CYS A 550 -8.12 3.17 -14.97
N SER A 551 -7.94 1.88 -14.69
CA SER A 551 -6.68 1.16 -15.03
C SER A 551 -6.45 1.10 -16.53
N ILE A 552 -7.53 0.89 -17.27
CA ILE A 552 -7.55 0.74 -18.71
C ILE A 552 -7.21 2.08 -19.36
N CYS A 553 -7.89 3.15 -18.94
CA CYS A 553 -7.66 4.50 -19.44
C CYS A 553 -6.23 5.01 -19.14
N ARG A 554 -5.72 4.73 -17.93
CA ARG A 554 -4.37 5.11 -17.48
C ARG A 554 -3.27 4.36 -18.25
N SER A 555 -3.46 3.06 -18.50
CA SER A 555 -2.57 2.28 -19.38
C SER A 555 -2.53 2.83 -20.80
N ALA A 556 -3.66 3.30 -21.34
CA ALA A 556 -3.70 3.93 -22.66
C ALA A 556 -3.00 5.31 -22.67
N LEU A 557 -3.31 6.17 -21.68
CA LEU A 557 -2.73 7.51 -21.53
C LEU A 557 -1.21 7.48 -21.42
N ILE A 558 -0.67 6.64 -20.52
CA ILE A 558 0.76 6.63 -20.20
C ILE A 558 1.64 6.04 -21.31
N THR A 559 1.03 5.42 -22.32
CA THR A 559 1.71 4.85 -23.49
C THR A 559 1.36 5.57 -24.81
N GLY A 560 0.35 6.44 -24.84
CA GLY A 560 -0.14 7.03 -26.10
C GLY A 560 -0.68 6.00 -27.10
N ARG A 561 -1.18 4.85 -26.61
CA ARG A 561 -1.74 3.74 -27.39
C ARG A 561 -3.10 3.34 -26.86
N TYR A 562 -3.97 2.78 -27.69
CA TYR A 562 -5.20 2.16 -27.21
C TYR A 562 -4.87 0.92 -26.37
N GLN A 563 -5.57 0.75 -25.25
CA GLN A 563 -5.46 -0.38 -24.32
C GLN A 563 -5.52 -1.75 -25.02
N THR A 564 -6.34 -1.86 -26.06
CA THR A 564 -6.58 -3.05 -26.87
C THR A 564 -5.36 -3.46 -27.69
N SER A 565 -4.48 -2.50 -28.01
CA SER A 565 -3.24 -2.73 -28.77
C SER A 565 -2.02 -3.12 -27.91
N ILE A 566 -2.20 -3.19 -26.58
CA ILE A 566 -1.14 -3.48 -25.60
C ILE A 566 -1.55 -4.53 -24.54
N GLY A 567 -2.67 -5.23 -24.75
CA GLY A 567 -3.18 -6.26 -23.82
C GLY A 567 -3.77 -5.73 -22.51
N ALA A 568 -3.98 -4.42 -22.40
CA ALA A 568 -4.36 -3.73 -21.16
C ALA A 568 -5.89 -3.49 -21.01
N GLN A 569 -6.71 -4.09 -21.88
CA GLN A 569 -8.13 -3.75 -22.04
C GLN A 569 -9.08 -4.29 -20.96
N ASN A 570 -8.65 -5.24 -20.13
CA ASN A 570 -9.43 -5.77 -19.01
C ASN A 570 -9.08 -5.06 -17.69
N HIS A 571 -10.04 -4.84 -16.79
CA HIS A 571 -9.77 -4.10 -15.55
C HIS A 571 -8.93 -4.93 -14.56
N ARG A 572 -7.81 -4.37 -14.09
CA ARG A 572 -6.89 -4.99 -13.11
C ARG A 572 -6.40 -6.39 -13.51
N SER A 573 -6.03 -6.52 -14.77
CA SER A 573 -5.68 -7.80 -15.41
C SER A 573 -4.24 -8.29 -15.17
N ASN A 574 -3.30 -7.39 -14.90
CA ASN A 574 -1.90 -7.77 -14.67
C ASN A 574 -1.72 -8.39 -13.26
N VAL A 575 -1.76 -9.72 -13.18
CA VAL A 575 -1.63 -10.50 -11.95
C VAL A 575 -0.46 -11.49 -12.05
N PRO A 576 0.08 -12.04 -10.95
CA PRO A 576 1.21 -12.98 -11.00
C PRO A 576 0.96 -14.23 -11.87
N ALA A 577 -0.29 -14.70 -11.94
CA ALA A 577 -0.69 -15.84 -12.77
C ALA A 577 -0.85 -15.50 -14.27
N HIS A 578 -1.01 -14.21 -14.61
CA HIS A 578 -1.10 -13.71 -15.99
C HIS A 578 -0.40 -12.34 -16.09
N PRO A 579 0.95 -12.32 -16.14
CA PRO A 579 1.72 -11.08 -16.20
C PRO A 579 1.66 -10.48 -17.60
N ILE A 580 1.11 -9.27 -17.71
CA ILE A 580 1.00 -8.55 -18.98
C ILE A 580 2.28 -7.74 -19.21
N ARG A 581 2.86 -7.83 -20.40
CA ARG A 581 4.03 -7.04 -20.81
C ARG A 581 3.68 -6.16 -21.99
N LEU A 582 4.24 -4.96 -22.02
CA LEU A 582 4.11 -4.07 -23.17
C LEU A 582 4.77 -4.70 -24.41
N PRO A 583 4.26 -4.43 -25.63
CA PRO A 583 4.91 -4.85 -26.87
C PRO A 583 6.33 -4.29 -26.99
N ASP A 584 7.23 -5.03 -27.65
CA ASP A 584 8.63 -4.66 -27.79
C ASP A 584 8.82 -3.23 -28.31
N GLY A 585 9.67 -2.46 -27.62
CA GLY A 585 9.98 -1.06 -27.96
C GLY A 585 8.96 -0.02 -27.47
N VAL A 586 7.78 -0.41 -26.97
CA VAL A 586 6.83 0.51 -26.32
C VAL A 586 7.38 0.92 -24.95
N GLN A 587 7.38 2.22 -24.67
CA GLN A 587 7.82 2.80 -23.41
C GLN A 587 6.73 3.67 -22.79
N LEU A 588 6.88 3.98 -21.49
CA LEU A 588 6.02 4.96 -20.84
C LEU A 588 6.48 6.37 -21.24
N ILE A 589 5.54 7.29 -21.47
CA ILE A 589 5.86 8.70 -21.76
C ILE A 589 6.79 9.34 -20.71
N PRO A 590 6.57 9.22 -19.38
CA PRO A 590 7.53 9.73 -18.39
C PRO A 590 8.93 9.08 -18.48
N GLN A 591 9.03 7.80 -18.84
CA GLN A 591 10.33 7.15 -19.07
C GLN A 591 11.09 7.81 -20.24
N MET A 592 10.39 8.20 -21.32
CA MET A 592 10.98 8.93 -22.44
C MET A 592 11.37 10.37 -22.07
N LEU A 593 10.52 11.06 -21.30
CA LEU A 593 10.80 12.42 -20.82
C LEU A 593 12.06 12.45 -19.94
N ARG A 594 12.19 11.47 -19.05
CA ARG A 594 13.36 11.30 -18.17
C ARG A 594 14.64 11.06 -18.96
N GLN A 595 14.59 10.21 -20.00
CA GLN A 595 15.70 10.03 -20.95
C GLN A 595 16.08 11.33 -21.67
N ALA A 596 15.12 12.23 -21.90
CA ALA A 596 15.34 13.56 -22.47
C ALA A 596 15.72 14.64 -21.43
N GLY A 597 16.01 14.26 -20.19
CA GLY A 597 16.47 15.17 -19.13
C GLY A 597 15.38 15.96 -18.42
N TYR A 598 14.12 15.49 -18.45
CA TYR A 598 13.08 16.00 -17.55
C TYR A 598 13.21 15.34 -16.16
N HIS A 599 12.98 16.11 -15.10
CA HIS A 599 12.67 15.55 -13.78
C HIS A 599 11.23 15.02 -13.77
N THR A 600 11.01 13.79 -13.32
CA THR A 600 9.74 13.08 -13.52
C THR A 600 9.07 12.65 -12.21
N SER A 601 7.85 13.12 -11.98
CA SER A 601 7.08 12.85 -10.76
C SER A 601 5.65 12.40 -11.08
N ASN A 602 5.10 11.48 -10.29
CA ASN A 602 3.66 11.17 -10.24
C ASN A 602 3.24 11.18 -8.76
N ILE A 603 2.52 12.21 -8.31
CA ILE A 603 2.34 12.54 -6.88
C ILE A 603 0.91 12.96 -6.54
N SER A 604 0.59 13.03 -5.25
CA SER A 604 -0.69 13.52 -4.76
C SER A 604 -0.70 15.07 -4.73
N PRO A 605 -1.88 15.73 -4.64
CA PRO A 605 -1.94 17.18 -4.48
C PRO A 605 -1.19 17.66 -3.24
N GLU A 606 -1.30 16.94 -2.12
CA GLU A 606 -0.62 17.31 -0.86
C GLU A 606 0.90 17.31 -1.03
N GLU A 607 1.46 16.31 -1.73
CA GLU A 607 2.90 16.27 -2.04
C GLU A 607 3.31 17.39 -3.00
N PHE A 608 2.53 17.68 -4.06
CA PHE A 608 2.85 18.75 -5.03
C PHE A 608 2.84 20.15 -4.40
N LEU A 609 1.94 20.38 -3.42
CA LEU A 609 1.72 21.67 -2.78
C LEU A 609 2.76 22.04 -1.72
N ARG A 610 3.69 21.13 -1.38
CA ARG A 610 4.73 21.38 -0.36
C ARG A 610 5.59 22.60 -0.72
N SER A 611 6.00 23.35 0.31
CA SER A 611 6.91 24.49 0.14
C SER A 611 8.25 24.05 -0.46
N ALA A 612 9.04 24.98 -0.99
CA ALA A 612 10.35 24.61 -1.54
C ALA A 612 11.29 24.13 -0.43
N GLU A 613 11.15 24.72 0.74
CA GLU A 613 11.84 24.45 1.99
C GLU A 613 11.49 23.05 2.53
N ASP A 614 10.20 22.72 2.67
CA ASP A 614 9.75 21.39 3.11
C ASP A 614 10.16 20.30 2.13
N ALA A 615 10.12 20.60 0.83
CA ALA A 615 10.57 19.70 -0.22
C ALA A 615 12.09 19.50 -0.20
N ALA A 616 12.89 20.52 0.11
CA ALA A 616 14.33 20.37 0.27
C ALA A 616 14.71 19.59 1.55
N ALA A 617 13.96 19.80 2.64
CA ALA A 617 14.16 19.09 3.90
C ALA A 617 13.83 17.58 3.80
N ASN A 618 12.78 17.22 3.06
CA ASN A 618 12.40 15.83 2.82
C ASN A 618 12.11 15.57 1.33
N PRO A 619 13.13 15.40 0.47
CA PRO A 619 12.96 15.40 -0.98
C PRO A 619 12.20 14.20 -1.54
N GLN A 620 12.01 13.13 -0.77
CA GLN A 620 11.33 11.92 -1.23
C GLN A 620 9.82 12.13 -1.34
N VAL A 621 9.22 11.54 -2.38
CA VAL A 621 7.77 11.52 -2.59
C VAL A 621 7.33 10.11 -2.98
N SER A 622 6.16 9.68 -2.47
CA SER A 622 5.55 8.43 -2.91
C SER A 622 5.00 8.57 -4.33
N ILE A 623 5.16 7.53 -5.15
CA ILE A 623 4.48 7.46 -6.44
C ILE A 623 2.98 7.29 -6.17
N ALA A 624 2.18 8.24 -6.63
CA ALA A 624 0.72 8.22 -6.52
C ALA A 624 0.09 7.16 -7.44
N LYS A 625 -1.23 7.17 -7.59
CA LYS A 625 -1.96 6.15 -8.36
C LYS A 625 -1.38 5.95 -9.76
N THR A 626 -1.14 4.67 -10.09
CA THR A 626 -0.63 4.23 -11.38
C THR A 626 -1.66 3.33 -12.05
N ASP A 627 -2.09 2.26 -11.36
CA ASP A 627 -3.12 1.32 -11.84
C ASP A 627 -2.86 0.81 -13.27
N TYR A 628 -1.59 0.69 -13.70
CA TYR A 628 -1.27 0.22 -15.05
C TYR A 628 -1.46 -1.30 -15.15
N ASN A 629 -2.24 -1.75 -16.14
CA ASN A 629 -2.54 -3.15 -16.43
C ASN A 629 -1.36 -3.90 -17.12
N PHE A 630 -0.11 -3.63 -16.72
CA PHE A 630 1.08 -4.29 -17.26
C PHE A 630 2.27 -4.19 -16.29
N GLN A 631 3.31 -4.99 -16.50
CA GLN A 631 4.61 -4.88 -15.84
C GLN A 631 5.37 -3.63 -16.34
N TRP A 632 5.92 -2.84 -15.42
CA TRP A 632 6.68 -1.62 -15.73
C TRP A 632 7.73 -1.33 -14.65
N ASP A 633 8.82 -0.65 -15.01
CA ASP A 633 9.85 -0.20 -14.07
C ASP A 633 9.55 1.21 -13.57
N GLN A 634 9.23 1.32 -12.28
CA GLN A 634 8.95 2.60 -11.64
C GLN A 634 10.16 3.52 -11.59
N THR A 635 11.37 2.95 -11.45
CA THR A 635 12.63 3.70 -11.37
C THR A 635 13.15 4.14 -12.73
N ALA A 636 12.65 3.55 -13.82
CA ALA A 636 12.87 4.06 -15.17
C ALA A 636 11.93 5.24 -15.50
N ALA A 637 10.71 5.23 -14.94
CA ALA A 637 9.67 6.21 -15.24
C ALA A 637 9.66 7.46 -14.34
N PHE A 638 10.01 7.35 -13.05
CA PHE A 638 9.89 8.46 -12.09
C PHE A 638 11.12 8.58 -11.18
N ASP A 639 11.50 9.81 -10.85
CA ASP A 639 12.66 10.15 -10.01
C ASP A 639 12.41 9.94 -8.50
N ARG A 640 11.13 9.76 -8.10
CA ARG A 640 10.68 9.56 -6.70
C ARG A 640 11.07 10.69 -5.74
N THR A 641 11.43 11.84 -6.27
CA THR A 641 11.68 13.08 -5.53
C THR A 641 10.75 14.20 -6.00
N HIS A 642 10.49 15.14 -5.09
CA HIS A 642 9.59 16.28 -5.33
C HIS A 642 10.04 17.09 -6.57
N TRP A 643 9.10 17.68 -7.30
CA TRP A 643 9.35 18.32 -8.60
C TRP A 643 10.28 19.56 -8.53
N THR A 644 10.47 20.13 -7.32
CA THR A 644 11.47 21.19 -7.04
C THR A 644 12.90 20.68 -6.90
N GLN A 645 13.11 19.37 -6.79
CA GLN A 645 14.44 18.74 -6.68
C GLN A 645 15.10 18.46 -8.05
N ARG A 646 14.51 19.01 -9.12
CA ARG A 646 15.07 18.96 -10.48
C ARG A 646 16.40 19.72 -10.53
N PRO A 647 17.37 19.29 -11.36
CA PRO A 647 18.57 20.08 -11.62
C PRO A 647 18.25 21.51 -12.10
N ASP A 648 19.04 22.49 -11.69
CA ASP A 648 18.84 23.90 -12.05
C ASP A 648 18.70 24.08 -13.58
N GLY A 649 17.69 24.86 -13.99
CA GLY A 649 17.38 25.11 -15.39
C GLY A 649 16.73 23.95 -16.16
N SER A 650 16.70 22.73 -15.63
CA SER A 650 15.99 21.60 -16.26
C SER A 650 14.45 21.79 -16.19
N PRO A 651 13.69 21.21 -17.13
CA PRO A 651 12.23 21.16 -17.04
C PRO A 651 11.77 19.99 -16.17
N PHE A 652 10.59 20.11 -15.56
CA PHE A 652 9.91 18.97 -14.92
C PHE A 652 8.73 18.47 -15.75
N PHE A 653 8.44 17.18 -15.58
CA PHE A 653 7.15 16.56 -15.88
C PHE A 653 6.56 16.09 -14.56
N ALA A 654 5.37 16.58 -14.22
CA ALA A 654 4.63 16.13 -13.05
C ALA A 654 3.24 15.65 -13.47
N GLN A 655 2.86 14.47 -13.01
CA GLN A 655 1.47 14.02 -12.98
C GLN A 655 0.95 14.19 -11.55
N VAL A 656 -0.16 14.89 -11.37
CA VAL A 656 -0.81 15.08 -10.06
C VAL A 656 -2.16 14.37 -10.08
N GLN A 657 -2.37 13.48 -9.12
CA GLN A 657 -3.57 12.63 -9.01
C GLN A 657 -4.58 13.29 -8.09
N LEU A 658 -5.57 13.99 -8.64
CA LEU A 658 -6.63 14.63 -7.86
C LEU A 658 -7.74 13.62 -7.57
N HIS A 659 -8.15 13.52 -6.30
CA HIS A 659 -9.07 12.49 -5.83
C HIS A 659 -10.49 12.62 -6.42
N GLY A 660 -10.91 13.85 -6.76
CA GLY A 660 -12.14 14.14 -7.49
C GLY A 660 -13.37 13.43 -6.94
N GLY A 661 -14.10 12.75 -7.83
CA GLY A 661 -15.37 12.08 -7.51
C GLY A 661 -15.25 10.93 -6.50
N LYS A 662 -14.03 10.54 -6.09
CA LYS A 662 -13.81 9.54 -5.03
C LYS A 662 -13.84 10.08 -3.61
N HIS A 663 -13.96 11.39 -3.43
CA HIS A 663 -14.17 11.95 -2.09
C HIS A 663 -15.49 11.47 -1.45
N ARG A 664 -16.52 11.19 -2.27
CA ARG A 664 -17.83 10.64 -1.89
C ARG A 664 -17.91 9.11 -2.08
N GLY A 665 -18.90 8.48 -1.44
CA GLY A 665 -19.25 7.06 -1.62
C GLY A 665 -19.00 6.17 -0.39
N GLN A 666 -19.06 4.85 -0.60
CA GLN A 666 -19.14 3.84 0.47
C GLN A 666 -18.10 4.04 1.59
N GLY A 667 -18.61 4.34 2.79
CA GLY A 667 -17.82 4.60 4.00
C GLY A 667 -17.63 6.08 4.33
N ASN A 668 -17.80 6.99 3.35
CA ASN A 668 -17.66 8.44 3.52
C ASN A 668 -18.99 9.19 3.50
N GLU A 669 -20.13 8.56 3.20
CA GLU A 669 -21.44 9.21 2.99
C GLU A 669 -21.86 10.19 4.10
N ALA A 670 -21.60 9.88 5.39
CA ALA A 670 -21.91 10.76 6.52
C ALA A 670 -20.78 11.76 6.89
N ALA A 671 -19.60 11.60 6.30
CA ALA A 671 -18.40 12.38 6.59
C ALA A 671 -18.07 13.41 5.48
N TRP A 672 -18.35 13.08 4.22
CA TRP A 672 -18.03 13.93 3.08
C TRP A 672 -18.77 15.27 3.10
N PRO A 673 -20.11 15.36 3.28
CA PRO A 673 -20.80 16.65 3.38
C PRO A 673 -20.23 17.56 4.48
N LYS A 674 -19.83 16.98 5.62
CA LYS A 674 -19.21 17.74 6.72
C LYS A 674 -17.84 18.29 6.35
N LYS A 675 -17.01 17.48 5.67
CA LYS A 675 -15.68 17.89 5.18
C LYS A 675 -15.78 18.93 4.05
N ALA A 676 -16.73 18.77 3.14
CA ALA A 676 -17.04 19.74 2.09
C ALA A 676 -17.47 21.08 2.71
N ALA A 677 -18.45 21.07 3.63
CA ALA A 677 -18.89 22.27 4.34
C ALA A 677 -17.74 22.99 5.07
N SER A 678 -16.86 22.26 5.76
CA SER A 678 -15.79 22.89 6.56
C SER A 678 -14.67 23.53 5.75
N VAL A 679 -14.49 23.15 4.48
CA VAL A 679 -13.40 23.66 3.61
C VAL A 679 -13.91 24.54 2.48
N LEU A 680 -15.11 24.27 1.97
CA LEU A 680 -15.76 25.03 0.88
C LEU A 680 -16.77 26.07 1.41
N GLY A 681 -17.00 26.11 2.73
CA GLY A 681 -17.96 27.01 3.40
C GLY A 681 -19.43 26.59 3.28
N SER A 682 -19.77 25.74 2.32
CA SER A 682 -21.13 25.22 2.08
C SER A 682 -21.11 23.89 1.34
N VAL A 683 -22.23 23.17 1.38
CA VAL A 683 -22.52 22.02 0.51
C VAL A 683 -23.53 22.41 -0.56
N THR A 684 -23.56 21.68 -1.66
CA THR A 684 -24.55 21.85 -2.73
C THR A 684 -25.91 21.35 -2.24
N PRO A 685 -26.99 22.15 -2.27
CA PRO A 685 -28.31 21.73 -1.78
C PRO A 685 -28.98 20.71 -2.73
N PRO A 686 -29.32 19.49 -2.29
CA PRO A 686 -29.94 18.45 -3.14
C PRO A 686 -31.30 18.87 -3.74
N SER A 687 -32.00 19.80 -3.08
CA SER A 687 -33.32 20.31 -3.49
C SER A 687 -33.30 21.31 -4.65
N GLU A 688 -32.16 21.93 -4.95
CA GLU A 688 -32.07 23.07 -5.89
C GLU A 688 -31.28 22.74 -7.15
N LEU A 689 -30.61 21.59 -7.21
CA LEU A 689 -29.80 21.15 -8.34
C LEU A 689 -30.62 20.55 -9.50
N HIS A 690 -30.01 20.59 -10.69
CA HIS A 690 -30.50 19.97 -11.91
C HIS A 690 -29.89 18.57 -12.09
N LEU A 691 -30.74 17.55 -12.11
CA LEU A 691 -30.32 16.19 -12.44
C LEU A 691 -30.18 16.01 -13.96
N PRO A 692 -29.15 15.29 -14.45
CA PRO A 692 -29.08 14.84 -15.84
C PRO A 692 -30.32 14.04 -16.22
N ALA A 693 -30.79 14.17 -17.46
CA ALA A 693 -32.05 13.56 -17.93
C ALA A 693 -32.12 12.02 -17.77
N TRP A 694 -30.97 11.34 -17.70
CA TRP A 694 -30.87 9.89 -17.49
C TRP A 694 -30.95 9.47 -16.01
N LEU A 695 -31.18 10.41 -15.09
CA LEU A 695 -31.48 10.15 -13.68
C LEU A 695 -32.93 10.47 -13.34
N PRO A 696 -33.61 9.62 -12.56
CA PRO A 696 -34.91 9.92 -11.98
C PRO A 696 -34.77 10.90 -10.83
N ASP A 697 -35.82 11.69 -10.60
CA ASP A 697 -35.95 12.52 -9.41
C ASP A 697 -36.29 11.64 -8.19
N ASP A 698 -35.25 11.25 -7.47
CA ASP A 698 -35.31 10.45 -6.25
C ASP A 698 -34.29 11.00 -5.23
N PRO A 699 -34.59 11.02 -3.91
CA PRO A 699 -33.70 11.56 -2.89
C PRO A 699 -32.29 10.97 -2.92
N VAL A 700 -32.12 9.68 -3.28
CA VAL A 700 -30.81 9.05 -3.37
C VAL A 700 -29.99 9.60 -4.53
N MET A 701 -30.62 9.95 -5.66
CA MET A 701 -29.94 10.56 -6.81
C MET A 701 -29.56 12.00 -6.52
N ARG A 702 -30.49 12.77 -5.93
CA ARG A 702 -30.24 14.17 -5.55
C ARG A 702 -29.09 14.29 -4.56
N GLU A 703 -29.04 13.43 -3.55
CA GLU A 703 -27.95 13.41 -2.56
C GLU A 703 -26.60 13.01 -3.20
N ASP A 704 -26.55 11.93 -4.00
CA ASP A 704 -25.29 11.51 -4.66
C ASP A 704 -24.76 12.57 -5.65
N TRP A 705 -25.68 13.25 -6.37
CA TRP A 705 -25.34 14.30 -7.32
C TRP A 705 -24.92 15.60 -6.63
N ALA A 706 -25.57 16.01 -5.53
CA ALA A 706 -25.14 17.12 -4.69
C ALA A 706 -23.72 16.91 -4.15
N GLN A 707 -23.49 15.74 -3.53
CA GLN A 707 -22.18 15.37 -3.02
C GLN A 707 -21.12 15.28 -4.12
N TYR A 708 -21.50 14.90 -5.35
CA TYR A 708 -20.64 14.91 -6.53
C TYR A 708 -20.25 16.33 -6.94
N LEU A 709 -21.19 17.25 -7.05
CA LEU A 709 -20.90 18.64 -7.40
C LEU A 709 -19.99 19.32 -6.35
N ASP A 710 -20.12 18.94 -5.06
CA ASP A 710 -19.14 19.35 -4.05
C ASP A 710 -17.74 18.75 -4.26
N THR A 711 -17.60 17.57 -4.87
CA THR A 711 -16.27 17.07 -5.29
C THR A 711 -15.68 17.90 -6.44
N VAL A 712 -16.52 18.42 -7.35
CA VAL A 712 -16.07 19.29 -8.44
C VAL A 712 -15.59 20.64 -7.89
N ARG A 713 -16.34 21.24 -6.95
CA ARG A 713 -15.94 22.44 -6.20
C ARG A 713 -14.64 22.22 -5.41
N TRP A 714 -14.44 21.03 -4.85
CA TRP A 714 -13.18 20.67 -4.17
C TRP A 714 -12.00 20.60 -5.14
N THR A 715 -12.16 19.92 -6.28
CA THR A 715 -11.15 19.85 -7.33
C THR A 715 -10.81 21.23 -7.91
N ASP A 716 -11.79 22.12 -8.07
CA ASP A 716 -11.54 23.51 -8.44
C ASP A 716 -10.61 24.22 -7.46
N ARG A 717 -10.89 24.10 -6.15
CA ARG A 717 -10.02 24.64 -5.09
C ARG A 717 -8.60 24.05 -5.13
N GLU A 718 -8.46 22.75 -5.41
CA GLU A 718 -7.15 22.11 -5.57
C GLU A 718 -6.39 22.64 -6.79
N VAL A 719 -7.07 22.87 -7.92
CA VAL A 719 -6.48 23.52 -9.10
C VAL A 719 -6.00 24.94 -8.76
N GLY A 720 -6.79 25.73 -8.04
CA GLY A 720 -6.38 27.07 -7.57
C GLY A 720 -5.08 27.04 -6.77
N LEU A 721 -5.00 26.16 -5.75
CA LEU A 721 -3.79 26.00 -4.93
C LEU A 721 -2.57 25.57 -5.75
N ILE A 722 -2.75 24.72 -6.77
CA ILE A 722 -1.69 24.26 -7.66
C ILE A 722 -1.18 25.40 -8.55
N LEU A 723 -2.07 26.24 -9.07
CA LEU A 723 -1.71 27.43 -9.85
C LEU A 723 -0.95 28.44 -8.99
N ASP A 724 -1.42 28.70 -7.77
CA ASP A 724 -0.75 29.58 -6.81
C ASP A 724 0.62 29.03 -6.40
N ARG A 725 0.73 27.70 -6.23
CA ARG A 725 2.01 27.03 -5.91
C ARG A 725 3.04 27.16 -7.03
N LEU A 726 2.61 27.06 -8.29
CA LEU A 726 3.46 27.30 -9.47
C LEU A 726 3.82 28.78 -9.61
N GLN A 727 2.88 29.69 -9.33
CA GLN A 727 3.11 31.14 -9.36
C GLN A 727 4.15 31.55 -8.32
N ALA A 728 4.03 31.05 -7.09
CA ALA A 728 4.97 31.28 -5.99
C ALA A 728 6.37 30.70 -6.27
N ALA A 729 6.47 29.67 -7.12
CA ALA A 729 7.75 29.14 -7.59
C ALA A 729 8.39 29.95 -8.74
N GLY A 730 7.66 30.89 -9.35
CA GLY A 730 8.06 31.53 -10.62
C GLY A 730 7.98 30.60 -11.84
N GLU A 731 7.26 29.47 -11.73
CA GLU A 731 7.26 28.39 -12.71
C GLU A 731 5.98 28.35 -13.56
N LEU A 732 4.94 29.10 -13.19
CA LEU A 732 3.64 29.07 -13.87
C LEU A 732 3.74 29.37 -15.37
N ASP A 733 4.41 30.45 -15.77
CA ASP A 733 4.43 30.91 -17.17
C ASP A 733 5.34 30.09 -18.11
N ARG A 734 6.22 29.26 -17.55
CA ARG A 734 7.01 28.26 -18.28
C ARG A 734 6.41 26.85 -18.22
N THR A 735 5.24 26.67 -17.62
CA THR A 735 4.58 25.37 -17.48
C THR A 735 3.38 25.25 -18.43
N VAL A 736 3.36 24.20 -19.24
CA VAL A 736 2.15 23.77 -19.95
C VAL A 736 1.37 22.83 -19.05
N ILE A 737 0.20 23.28 -18.63
CA ILE A 737 -0.72 22.56 -17.75
C ILE A 737 -1.82 21.94 -18.61
N PHE A 738 -1.97 20.62 -18.49
CA PHE A 738 -3.10 19.86 -19.01
C PHE A 738 -4.01 19.52 -17.84
N PHE A 739 -5.27 19.91 -17.90
CA PHE A 739 -6.30 19.55 -16.91
C PHE A 739 -7.33 18.63 -17.56
N MET A 740 -7.52 17.43 -16.99
CA MET A 740 -8.53 16.46 -17.43
C MET A 740 -8.97 15.50 -16.30
N THR A 741 -10.03 14.73 -16.56
CA THR A 741 -10.44 13.60 -15.71
C THR A 741 -10.03 12.27 -16.34
N ASP A 742 -9.82 11.22 -15.54
CA ASP A 742 -9.40 9.90 -16.04
C ASP A 742 -10.53 9.09 -16.70
N HIS A 743 -11.78 9.42 -16.40
CA HIS A 743 -13.00 9.13 -17.17
C HIS A 743 -14.20 9.74 -16.43
N GLY A 744 -15.39 9.68 -17.04
CA GLY A 744 -16.63 10.18 -16.43
C GLY A 744 -16.99 9.58 -15.07
N ILE A 745 -17.93 10.25 -14.39
CA ILE A 745 -18.43 9.99 -13.03
C ILE A 745 -18.70 8.50 -12.73
N SER A 746 -18.46 8.07 -11.49
CA SER A 746 -18.78 6.70 -11.03
C SER A 746 -20.28 6.46 -10.76
N HIS A 747 -21.12 6.71 -11.76
CA HIS A 747 -22.58 6.59 -11.72
C HIS A 747 -23.13 5.46 -12.60
N VAL A 748 -24.45 5.26 -12.54
CA VAL A 748 -25.19 4.15 -13.17
C VAL A 748 -24.88 3.97 -14.67
N ARG A 749 -24.89 5.04 -15.47
CA ARG A 749 -24.71 5.00 -16.94
C ARG A 749 -23.34 5.49 -17.44
N CYS A 750 -22.44 5.83 -16.53
CA CYS A 750 -21.20 6.56 -16.83
C CYS A 750 -19.98 5.62 -16.82
N LYS A 751 -19.25 5.53 -15.70
CA LYS A 751 -18.17 4.55 -15.52
C LYS A 751 -18.60 3.11 -15.91
N GLN A 752 -17.72 2.45 -16.67
CA GLN A 752 -17.92 1.16 -17.37
C GLN A 752 -18.84 1.17 -18.62
N PHE A 753 -19.33 2.33 -19.10
CA PHE A 753 -20.22 2.44 -20.27
C PHE A 753 -19.67 3.40 -21.33
N LEU A 754 -19.82 3.05 -22.61
CA LEU A 754 -19.28 3.82 -23.73
C LEU A 754 -20.17 5.01 -24.16
N TYR A 755 -21.11 5.45 -23.32
CA TYR A 755 -21.90 6.67 -23.53
C TYR A 755 -21.05 7.93 -23.23
N ASP A 756 -21.41 9.08 -23.80
CA ASP A 756 -20.64 10.33 -23.63
C ASP A 756 -20.60 10.74 -22.16
N SER A 757 -21.63 10.40 -21.37
CA SER A 757 -21.62 10.55 -19.90
C SER A 757 -20.52 9.76 -19.16
N GLY A 758 -19.93 8.74 -19.80
CA GLY A 758 -18.77 7.98 -19.31
C GLY A 758 -17.46 8.28 -20.05
N THR A 759 -17.51 8.67 -21.33
CA THR A 759 -16.33 8.87 -22.18
C THR A 759 -15.93 10.33 -22.43
N HIS A 760 -16.85 11.30 -22.30
CA HIS A 760 -16.55 12.73 -22.43
C HIS A 760 -15.91 13.26 -21.15
N VAL A 761 -14.81 14.00 -21.29
CA VAL A 761 -14.02 14.53 -20.18
C VAL A 761 -13.65 15.99 -20.45
N PRO A 762 -13.42 16.82 -19.41
CA PRO A 762 -12.86 18.14 -19.64
C PRO A 762 -11.42 17.99 -20.16
N LEU A 763 -11.00 18.91 -21.01
CA LEU A 763 -9.61 19.10 -21.40
C LEU A 763 -9.34 20.59 -21.60
N ILE A 764 -8.55 21.15 -20.70
CA ILE A 764 -8.02 22.51 -20.82
C ILE A 764 -6.49 22.41 -20.90
N VAL A 765 -5.90 23.19 -21.80
CA VAL A 765 -4.45 23.35 -21.90
C VAL A 765 -4.09 24.81 -21.72
N ARG A 766 -3.20 25.14 -20.79
CA ARG A 766 -2.75 26.52 -20.50
C ARG A 766 -1.23 26.55 -20.41
N GLY A 767 -0.57 27.55 -20.99
CA GLY A 767 0.89 27.67 -20.92
C GLY A 767 1.51 28.46 -22.08
N PRO A 768 2.85 28.47 -22.17
CA PRO A 768 3.57 29.22 -23.21
C PRO A 768 3.21 28.73 -24.61
N GLY A 769 2.87 29.66 -25.51
CA GLY A 769 2.47 29.36 -26.89
C GLY A 769 1.04 28.84 -27.06
N ILE A 770 0.26 28.73 -25.98
CA ILE A 770 -1.17 28.37 -26.05
C ILE A 770 -2.02 29.65 -26.15
N GLN A 771 -3.06 29.64 -26.98
CA GLN A 771 -3.91 30.80 -27.20
C GLN A 771 -4.94 30.95 -26.06
N PRO A 772 -4.92 32.05 -25.28
CA PRO A 772 -5.89 32.26 -24.20
C PRO A 772 -7.32 32.46 -24.71
N GLY A 773 -8.29 31.93 -23.99
CA GLY A 773 -9.72 32.04 -24.27
C GLY A 773 -10.18 31.30 -25.53
N LEU A 774 -9.32 30.51 -26.18
CA LEU A 774 -9.69 29.76 -27.37
C LEU A 774 -10.57 28.57 -26.99
N VAL A 775 -11.72 28.43 -27.65
CA VAL A 775 -12.54 27.23 -27.60
C VAL A 775 -12.29 26.41 -28.86
N ARG A 776 -12.03 25.11 -28.68
CA ARG A 776 -11.88 24.14 -29.77
C ARG A 776 -12.97 23.09 -29.74
N ASP A 777 -13.66 22.96 -30.88
CA ASP A 777 -14.80 22.06 -31.09
C ASP A 777 -14.48 20.90 -32.04
N ASP A 778 -13.21 20.63 -32.30
CA ASP A 778 -12.74 19.38 -32.90
C ASP A 778 -12.66 18.26 -31.85
N VAL A 779 -12.79 17.01 -32.31
CA VAL A 779 -12.75 15.83 -31.42
C VAL A 779 -11.31 15.40 -31.15
N VAL A 780 -10.96 15.25 -29.88
CA VAL A 780 -9.62 14.84 -29.43
C VAL A 780 -9.70 13.67 -28.45
N GLU A 781 -8.65 12.87 -28.34
CA GLU A 781 -8.58 11.77 -27.38
C GLU A 781 -7.61 12.07 -26.24
N HIS A 782 -7.87 11.50 -25.06
CA HIS A 782 -7.01 11.67 -23.90
C HIS A 782 -5.57 11.18 -24.14
N ILE A 783 -5.38 10.18 -25.02
CA ILE A 783 -4.03 9.72 -25.42
C ILE A 783 -3.21 10.81 -26.12
N ASP A 784 -3.83 11.86 -26.70
CA ASP A 784 -3.15 12.94 -27.43
C ASP A 784 -2.24 13.79 -26.55
N LEU A 785 -2.47 13.78 -25.23
CA LEU A 785 -1.53 14.32 -24.25
C LEU A 785 -0.15 13.68 -24.38
N ALA A 786 -0.05 12.40 -24.72
CA ALA A 786 1.22 11.70 -24.90
C ALA A 786 2.05 12.31 -26.05
N ALA A 787 1.48 12.36 -27.27
CA ALA A 787 2.17 12.89 -28.44
C ALA A 787 2.47 14.39 -28.31
N THR A 788 1.52 15.16 -27.79
CA THR A 788 1.69 16.59 -27.50
C THR A 788 2.81 16.84 -26.48
N THR A 789 2.87 16.05 -25.41
CA THR A 789 3.92 16.15 -24.38
C THR A 789 5.30 15.78 -24.93
N LEU A 790 5.40 14.75 -25.78
CA LEU A 790 6.65 14.44 -26.48
C LEU A 790 7.11 15.61 -27.37
N ARG A 791 6.19 16.25 -28.11
CA ARG A 791 6.51 17.43 -28.93
C ARG A 791 7.03 18.59 -28.10
N LEU A 792 6.39 18.89 -26.97
CA LEU A 792 6.79 19.97 -26.05
C LEU A 792 8.19 19.72 -25.46
N ALA A 793 8.52 18.46 -25.18
CA ALA A 793 9.84 18.03 -24.72
C ALA A 793 10.92 17.96 -25.81
N ALA A 794 10.57 18.30 -27.07
CA ALA A 794 11.38 18.15 -28.27
C ALA A 794 11.81 16.70 -28.58
N ILE A 795 10.97 15.72 -28.21
CA ILE A 795 11.15 14.30 -28.49
C ILE A 795 10.34 13.94 -29.75
N SER A 796 10.99 13.32 -30.73
CA SER A 796 10.31 12.78 -31.93
C SER A 796 9.28 11.73 -31.53
N LYS A 797 8.02 11.91 -31.95
CA LYS A 797 6.94 10.95 -31.70
C LYS A 797 7.25 9.60 -32.38
N PRO A 798 7.39 8.48 -31.64
CA PRO A 798 7.58 7.16 -32.25
C PRO A 798 6.37 6.73 -33.07
N ASP A 799 6.59 5.83 -34.03
CA ASP A 799 5.53 5.25 -34.86
C ASP A 799 4.51 4.44 -34.04
N TRP A 800 4.95 3.84 -32.93
CA TRP A 800 4.08 3.10 -32.02
C TRP A 800 3.18 3.98 -31.15
N VAL A 801 3.43 5.30 -31.05
CA VAL A 801 2.50 6.23 -30.40
C VAL A 801 1.39 6.57 -31.39
N LEU A 802 0.18 6.06 -31.12
CA LEU A 802 -0.98 6.18 -32.00
C LEU A 802 -1.71 7.53 -31.83
N ALA A 803 -1.38 8.26 -30.77
CA ALA A 803 -1.89 9.59 -30.49
C ALA A 803 -1.38 10.67 -31.46
N GLN A 804 -2.09 11.80 -31.55
CA GLN A 804 -1.69 12.97 -32.34
C GLN A 804 -1.24 14.11 -31.42
N ASP A 805 -0.33 14.95 -31.92
CA ASP A 805 0.01 16.21 -31.30
C ASP A 805 -1.08 17.24 -31.65
N ILE A 806 -1.97 17.52 -30.69
CA ILE A 806 -3.12 18.42 -30.88
C ILE A 806 -2.73 19.91 -30.85
N LEU A 807 -1.47 20.24 -30.57
CA LEU A 807 -0.94 21.61 -30.59
C LEU A 807 0.01 21.89 -31.76
N ALA A 808 0.21 20.92 -32.66
CA ALA A 808 1.05 21.11 -33.83
C ALA A 808 0.51 22.27 -34.71
N PRO A 809 1.36 23.17 -35.26
CA PRO A 809 0.92 24.22 -36.17
C PRO A 809 0.25 23.70 -37.45
N ASP A 810 0.59 22.47 -37.85
CA ASP A 810 0.04 21.70 -38.96
C ASP A 810 -0.96 20.62 -38.49
N TYR A 811 -1.46 20.71 -37.25
CA TYR A 811 -2.49 19.80 -36.74
C TYR A 811 -3.73 19.79 -37.65
N THR A 812 -4.05 18.61 -38.17
CA THR A 812 -5.28 18.36 -38.91
C THR A 812 -6.27 17.67 -37.98
N PRO A 813 -7.45 18.29 -37.70
CA PRO A 813 -8.52 17.66 -36.92
C PRO A 813 -8.84 16.23 -37.37
N ARG A 814 -8.78 15.28 -36.44
CA ARG A 814 -9.23 13.91 -36.73
C ARG A 814 -10.75 13.89 -36.96
N GLN A 815 -11.19 13.02 -37.86
CA GLN A 815 -12.61 12.82 -38.09
C GLN A 815 -13.28 12.00 -36.97
N PHE A 816 -12.54 11.08 -36.35
CA PHE A 816 -13.08 10.05 -35.46
C PHE A 816 -12.24 9.86 -34.20
N VAL A 817 -12.92 9.58 -33.09
CA VAL A 817 -12.36 9.08 -31.82
C VAL A 817 -12.99 7.73 -31.46
N PHE A 818 -12.26 6.90 -30.71
CA PHE A 818 -12.57 5.48 -30.50
C PHE A 818 -12.46 5.10 -29.03
N ALA A 819 -13.39 4.26 -28.56
CA ALA A 819 -13.35 3.70 -27.21
C ALA A 819 -13.77 2.22 -27.16
N ALA A 820 -13.35 1.53 -26.11
CA ALA A 820 -13.58 0.10 -25.92
C ALA A 820 -13.83 -0.26 -24.45
N ARG A 821 -14.72 -1.23 -24.21
CA ARG A 821 -14.98 -1.84 -22.91
C ARG A 821 -14.99 -3.36 -23.05
N ASP A 822 -13.98 -3.99 -22.47
CA ASP A 822 -13.88 -5.43 -22.29
C ASP A 822 -14.22 -5.76 -20.82
N ARG A 823 -13.53 -6.67 -20.11
CA ARG A 823 -13.93 -7.01 -18.72
C ARG A 823 -13.79 -5.83 -17.74
N ALA A 824 -14.81 -5.63 -16.90
CA ALA A 824 -14.83 -4.66 -15.81
C ALA A 824 -15.12 -5.37 -14.47
N ASP A 825 -14.15 -5.37 -13.55
CA ASP A 825 -14.15 -6.24 -12.36
C ASP A 825 -14.41 -7.71 -12.75
N GLU A 826 -15.38 -8.41 -12.19
CA GLU A 826 -15.75 -9.76 -12.65
C GLU A 826 -16.56 -9.79 -13.96
N THR A 827 -17.13 -8.66 -14.40
CA THR A 827 -18.17 -8.60 -15.45
C THR A 827 -17.59 -8.56 -16.87
N VAL A 828 -17.68 -9.66 -17.61
CA VAL A 828 -17.16 -9.81 -18.98
C VAL A 828 -18.13 -9.23 -20.01
N ASP A 829 -17.63 -8.38 -20.90
CA ASP A 829 -18.37 -7.85 -22.04
C ASP A 829 -17.43 -7.58 -23.21
N LEU A 830 -17.96 -7.16 -24.36
CA LEU A 830 -17.20 -6.80 -25.55
C LEU A 830 -17.94 -5.68 -26.28
N ILE A 831 -17.62 -4.43 -25.94
CA ILE A 831 -18.23 -3.24 -26.53
C ILE A 831 -17.15 -2.39 -27.19
N ARG A 832 -17.47 -1.80 -28.35
CA ARG A 832 -16.61 -0.86 -29.09
C ARG A 832 -17.43 0.32 -29.58
N SER A 833 -16.86 1.51 -29.59
CA SER A 833 -17.53 2.72 -30.09
C SER A 833 -16.61 3.58 -30.95
N VAL A 834 -17.20 4.27 -31.93
CA VAL A 834 -16.57 5.37 -32.67
C VAL A 834 -17.47 6.60 -32.65
N ARG A 835 -16.88 7.79 -32.57
CA ARG A 835 -17.57 9.06 -32.50
C ARG A 835 -16.91 10.07 -33.44
N ASP A 836 -17.71 10.77 -34.25
CA ASP A 836 -17.27 11.96 -35.00
C ASP A 836 -17.70 13.25 -34.28
N ASN A 837 -17.68 14.40 -34.95
CA ASN A 837 -18.03 15.66 -34.30
C ASN A 837 -19.51 15.80 -33.88
N ARG A 838 -20.39 14.94 -34.41
CA ARG A 838 -21.86 14.93 -34.20
C ARG A 838 -22.43 13.54 -33.96
N PHE A 839 -21.99 12.52 -34.67
CA PHE A 839 -22.55 11.18 -34.57
C PHE A 839 -21.69 10.28 -33.71
N LYS A 840 -22.34 9.33 -33.05
CA LYS A 840 -21.68 8.29 -32.28
C LYS A 840 -22.30 6.94 -32.53
N TYR A 841 -21.46 5.93 -32.71
CA TYR A 841 -21.84 4.56 -32.96
C TYR A 841 -21.26 3.66 -31.87
N ILE A 842 -22.07 2.76 -31.33
CA ILE A 842 -21.67 1.72 -30.40
C ILE A 842 -22.05 0.36 -31.00
N TRP A 843 -21.14 -0.60 -30.91
CA TRP A 843 -21.38 -1.99 -31.26
C TRP A 843 -21.28 -2.87 -30.02
N ASN A 844 -22.32 -3.69 -29.79
CA ASN A 844 -22.41 -4.62 -28.68
C ASN A 844 -22.12 -6.05 -29.17
N GLY A 845 -21.00 -6.63 -28.72
CA GLY A 845 -20.64 -8.02 -29.02
C GLY A 845 -21.49 -9.07 -28.31
N PHE A 846 -22.18 -8.70 -27.22
CA PHE A 846 -23.10 -9.57 -26.47
C PHE A 846 -24.49 -8.93 -26.31
N PRO A 847 -25.28 -8.83 -27.39
CA PRO A 847 -26.60 -8.17 -27.39
C PRO A 847 -27.66 -8.92 -26.57
N SER A 848 -27.48 -10.23 -26.35
CA SER A 848 -28.32 -11.06 -25.48
C SER A 848 -28.19 -10.75 -23.99
N ARG A 849 -27.16 -10.00 -23.57
CA ARG A 849 -26.91 -9.67 -22.17
C ARG A 849 -27.52 -8.31 -21.81
N PRO A 850 -27.98 -8.13 -20.56
CA PRO A 850 -28.52 -6.86 -20.09
C PRO A 850 -27.49 -5.72 -20.16
N TYR A 851 -27.99 -4.48 -20.11
CA TYR A 851 -27.11 -3.32 -19.90
C TYR A 851 -26.45 -3.38 -18.52
N LEU A 852 -27.22 -3.53 -17.45
CA LEU A 852 -26.74 -3.62 -16.06
C LEU A 852 -26.51 -5.07 -15.62
N GLN A 853 -25.56 -5.72 -16.28
CA GLN A 853 -25.03 -7.03 -15.86
C GLN A 853 -24.55 -7.02 -14.40
N PRO A 854 -24.66 -8.14 -13.67
CA PRO A 854 -24.18 -8.24 -12.29
C PRO A 854 -22.69 -7.87 -12.15
N ASN A 855 -22.41 -7.02 -11.16
CA ASN A 855 -21.11 -6.43 -10.87
C ASN A 855 -21.10 -5.96 -9.41
N ARG A 856 -20.40 -6.67 -8.52
CA ARG A 856 -20.36 -6.41 -7.07
C ARG A 856 -19.97 -4.97 -6.72
N TYR A 857 -19.10 -4.35 -7.51
CA TYR A 857 -18.69 -2.95 -7.32
C TYR A 857 -19.85 -1.97 -7.59
N LYS A 858 -20.61 -2.15 -8.68
CA LYS A 858 -21.77 -1.29 -8.98
C LYS A 858 -22.99 -1.65 -8.14
N ASP A 859 -23.28 -2.93 -7.94
CA ASP A 859 -24.47 -3.46 -7.24
C ASP A 859 -24.57 -3.03 -5.77
N SER A 860 -23.42 -2.77 -5.14
CA SER A 860 -23.35 -2.28 -3.77
C SER A 860 -23.55 -0.76 -3.63
N LYS A 861 -23.70 0.00 -4.73
CA LYS A 861 -23.93 1.45 -4.68
C LYS A 861 -25.40 1.79 -4.43
N PRO A 862 -25.74 2.70 -3.48
CA PRO A 862 -27.12 3.14 -3.22
C PRO A 862 -27.85 3.62 -4.48
N ILE A 863 -27.17 4.37 -5.36
CA ILE A 863 -27.73 4.85 -6.63
C ILE A 863 -28.19 3.72 -7.58
N LEU A 864 -27.50 2.56 -7.62
CA LEU A 864 -27.94 1.45 -8.47
C LEU A 864 -29.10 0.68 -7.82
N GLN A 865 -29.10 0.57 -6.49
CA GLN A 865 -30.21 -0.01 -5.72
C GLN A 865 -31.48 0.84 -5.86
N ALA A 866 -31.37 2.16 -5.80
CA ALA A 866 -32.46 3.09 -6.05
C ALA A 866 -33.00 2.98 -7.49
N MET A 867 -32.14 2.94 -8.51
CA MET A 867 -32.59 2.72 -9.89
C MET A 867 -33.35 1.40 -10.05
N ARG A 868 -32.84 0.28 -9.52
CA ARG A 868 -33.51 -1.03 -9.60
C ARG A 868 -34.86 -1.03 -8.89
N ARG A 869 -34.94 -0.40 -7.71
CA ARG A 869 -36.18 -0.22 -6.96
C ARG A 869 -37.20 0.58 -7.78
N LEU A 870 -36.82 1.74 -8.33
CA LEU A 870 -37.71 2.59 -9.12
C LEU A 870 -38.18 1.91 -10.42
N HIS A 871 -37.33 1.07 -11.04
CA HIS A 871 -37.71 0.25 -12.18
C HIS A 871 -38.77 -0.79 -11.80
N ALA A 872 -38.56 -1.54 -10.71
CA ALA A 872 -39.54 -2.51 -10.20
C ALA A 872 -40.85 -1.86 -9.72
N GLU A 873 -40.81 -0.61 -9.24
CA GLU A 873 -41.97 0.21 -8.90
C GLU A 873 -42.68 0.83 -10.13
N GLY A 874 -42.14 0.66 -11.35
CA GLY A 874 -42.70 1.25 -12.58
C GLY A 874 -42.60 2.78 -12.66
N LYS A 875 -41.66 3.40 -11.93
CA LYS A 875 -41.53 4.86 -11.79
C LYS A 875 -40.51 5.51 -12.71
N LEU A 876 -39.70 4.73 -13.43
CA LEU A 876 -38.78 5.25 -14.43
C LEU A 876 -39.53 5.60 -15.72
N ASN A 877 -39.19 6.71 -16.36
CA ASN A 877 -39.66 7.00 -17.72
C ASN A 877 -38.97 6.07 -18.76
N PRO A 878 -39.39 6.06 -20.04
CA PRO A 878 -38.78 5.19 -21.05
C PRO A 878 -37.27 5.38 -21.18
N GLU A 879 -36.78 6.62 -21.18
CA GLU A 879 -35.37 7.00 -21.34
C GLU A 879 -34.50 6.49 -20.16
N GLN A 880 -34.97 6.66 -18.93
CA GLN A 880 -34.34 6.17 -17.71
C GLN A 880 -34.39 4.64 -17.61
N SER A 881 -35.41 4.02 -18.20
CA SER A 881 -35.57 2.55 -18.24
C SER A 881 -34.64 1.86 -19.23
N LEU A 882 -34.08 2.55 -20.23
CA LEU A 882 -33.20 1.95 -21.25
C LEU A 882 -32.04 1.17 -20.61
N ILE A 883 -31.41 1.73 -19.57
CA ILE A 883 -30.25 1.12 -18.90
C ILE A 883 -30.62 -0.14 -18.08
N MET A 884 -31.91 -0.41 -17.88
CA MET A 884 -32.43 -1.60 -17.19
C MET A 884 -32.85 -2.73 -18.13
N ALA A 885 -32.81 -2.53 -19.45
CA ALA A 885 -33.28 -3.55 -20.38
C ALA A 885 -32.44 -4.85 -20.32
N ASP A 886 -33.14 -5.99 -20.36
CA ASP A 886 -32.57 -7.35 -20.31
C ASP A 886 -31.71 -7.70 -21.53
N THR A 887 -31.88 -6.98 -22.63
CA THR A 887 -31.10 -7.14 -23.87
C THR A 887 -30.70 -5.78 -24.42
N ARG A 888 -29.71 -5.80 -25.32
CA ARG A 888 -29.16 -4.61 -25.99
C ARG A 888 -29.31 -4.74 -27.51
N PRO A 889 -29.55 -3.64 -28.24
CA PRO A 889 -29.39 -3.64 -29.68
C PRO A 889 -27.94 -4.00 -30.05
N VAL A 890 -27.77 -4.75 -31.14
CA VAL A 890 -26.43 -5.10 -31.68
C VAL A 890 -25.63 -3.83 -32.01
N GLU A 891 -26.34 -2.79 -32.42
CA GLU A 891 -25.80 -1.53 -32.92
C GLU A 891 -26.62 -0.35 -32.41
N GLU A 892 -25.93 0.67 -31.93
CA GLU A 892 -26.49 1.94 -31.50
C GLU A 892 -25.90 3.06 -32.35
N LEU A 893 -26.72 3.95 -32.88
CA LEU A 893 -26.27 5.17 -33.56
C LEU A 893 -27.01 6.37 -32.99
N TYR A 894 -26.27 7.38 -32.55
CA TYR A 894 -26.79 8.59 -31.93
C TYR A 894 -26.34 9.83 -32.68
N ASP A 895 -27.23 10.81 -32.77
CA ASP A 895 -26.92 12.18 -33.18
C ASP A 895 -26.75 13.03 -31.91
N THR A 896 -25.52 13.13 -31.40
CA THR A 896 -25.23 13.74 -30.09
C THR A 896 -25.44 15.26 -30.08
N THR A 897 -25.76 15.88 -31.22
CA THR A 897 -26.23 17.27 -31.28
C THR A 897 -27.74 17.38 -31.05
N ALA A 898 -28.53 16.47 -31.61
CA ALA A 898 -29.99 16.45 -31.45
C ALA A 898 -30.43 15.72 -30.16
N ASP A 899 -29.62 14.77 -29.71
CA ASP A 899 -29.82 13.97 -28.51
C ASP A 899 -28.49 13.81 -27.74
N PRO A 900 -28.08 14.83 -26.95
CA PRO A 900 -26.85 14.80 -26.16
C PRO A 900 -26.84 13.74 -25.06
N SER A 901 -27.99 13.14 -24.74
CA SER A 901 -28.10 12.07 -23.75
C SER A 901 -28.10 10.66 -24.37
N GLU A 902 -28.03 10.52 -25.70
CA GLU A 902 -27.93 9.22 -26.39
C GLU A 902 -29.07 8.24 -26.00
N PHE A 903 -30.33 8.71 -26.02
CA PHE A 903 -31.52 7.88 -25.79
C PHE A 903 -32.11 7.30 -27.08
N ARG A 904 -32.11 8.06 -28.18
CA ARG A 904 -32.73 7.70 -29.44
C ARG A 904 -31.74 6.98 -30.36
N ASN A 905 -31.77 5.66 -30.33
CA ASN A 905 -31.00 4.85 -31.28
C ASN A 905 -31.58 4.98 -32.71
N LEU A 906 -30.74 5.46 -33.64
CA LEU A 906 -31.03 5.68 -35.06
C LEU A 906 -30.51 4.54 -35.97
N ALA A 907 -29.94 3.46 -35.43
CA ALA A 907 -29.31 2.41 -36.24
C ALA A 907 -30.30 1.67 -37.17
N THR A 908 -31.58 1.61 -36.82
CA THR A 908 -32.65 1.04 -37.65
C THR A 908 -33.37 2.07 -38.53
N ASP A 909 -33.06 3.37 -38.39
CA ASP A 909 -33.72 4.44 -39.16
C ASP A 909 -33.17 4.47 -40.60
N PRO A 910 -34.02 4.35 -41.64
CA PRO A 910 -33.60 4.39 -43.04
C PRO A 910 -32.85 5.67 -43.43
N ALA A 911 -33.14 6.81 -42.80
CA ALA A 911 -32.51 8.09 -43.12
C ALA A 911 -31.03 8.14 -42.73
N TYR A 912 -30.61 7.36 -41.73
CA TYR A 912 -29.26 7.39 -41.16
C TYR A 912 -28.35 6.26 -41.64
N GLN A 913 -28.83 5.36 -42.52
CA GLN A 913 -28.07 4.20 -43.00
C GLN A 913 -26.74 4.54 -43.68
N LYS A 914 -26.62 5.71 -44.33
CA LYS A 914 -25.35 6.19 -44.89
C LYS A 914 -24.34 6.52 -43.78
N GLN A 915 -24.78 7.18 -42.71
CA GLN A 915 -23.94 7.50 -41.56
C GLN A 915 -23.56 6.22 -40.80
N LEU A 916 -24.51 5.31 -40.59
CA LEU A 916 -24.26 4.02 -39.94
C LEU A 916 -23.12 3.24 -40.63
N LYS A 917 -23.16 3.15 -41.98
CA LYS A 917 -22.11 2.51 -42.78
C LYS A 917 -20.75 3.20 -42.66
N LEU A 918 -20.72 4.54 -42.64
CA LEU A 918 -19.49 5.30 -42.42
C LEU A 918 -18.87 4.98 -41.05
N MET A 919 -19.68 4.98 -39.99
CA MET A 919 -19.24 4.70 -38.62
C MET A 919 -18.76 3.25 -38.46
N ARG A 920 -19.51 2.27 -38.99
CA ARG A 920 -19.08 0.85 -39.06
C ARG A 920 -17.70 0.72 -39.73
N ALA A 921 -17.50 1.37 -40.87
CA ALA A 921 -16.24 1.32 -41.62
C ALA A 921 -15.09 1.96 -40.83
N ALA A 922 -15.31 3.13 -40.21
CA ALA A 922 -14.32 3.80 -39.38
C ALA A 922 -13.90 2.95 -38.17
N LEU A 923 -14.85 2.30 -37.50
CA LEU A 923 -14.54 1.41 -36.38
C LEU A 923 -13.71 0.20 -36.82
N ARG A 924 -14.07 -0.43 -37.94
CA ARG A 924 -13.34 -1.58 -38.51
C ARG A 924 -11.92 -1.23 -38.93
N ASP A 925 -11.74 -0.05 -39.53
CA ASP A 925 -10.41 0.47 -39.86
C ASP A 925 -9.56 0.69 -38.60
N TRP A 926 -10.13 1.31 -37.56
CA TRP A 926 -9.47 1.44 -36.26
C TRP A 926 -9.06 0.08 -35.67
N GLN A 927 -9.94 -0.91 -35.67
CA GLN A 927 -9.60 -2.25 -35.16
C GLN A 927 -8.41 -2.85 -35.92
N LYS A 928 -8.46 -2.80 -37.26
CA LYS A 928 -7.41 -3.33 -38.14
C LYS A 928 -6.08 -2.59 -37.98
N ARG A 929 -6.07 -1.25 -37.94
CA ARG A 929 -4.84 -0.43 -37.89
C ARG A 929 -4.19 -0.40 -36.51
N THR A 930 -4.97 -0.64 -35.45
CA THR A 930 -4.45 -0.63 -34.06
C THR A 930 -4.15 -2.02 -33.52
N GLY A 931 -4.71 -3.07 -34.15
CA GLY A 931 -4.57 -4.45 -33.68
C GLY A 931 -5.48 -4.77 -32.50
N ASP A 932 -6.67 -4.14 -32.40
CA ASP A 932 -7.69 -4.55 -31.43
C ASP A 932 -8.09 -6.01 -31.69
N PRO A 933 -7.91 -6.94 -30.74
CA PRO A 933 -8.26 -8.34 -30.94
C PRO A 933 -9.77 -8.55 -31.11
N CYS A 934 -10.60 -7.63 -30.61
CA CYS A 934 -12.06 -7.69 -30.64
C CYS A 934 -12.63 -9.06 -30.21
N GLN A 935 -12.03 -9.64 -29.17
CA GLN A 935 -12.39 -10.94 -28.62
C GLN A 935 -12.44 -10.84 -27.09
N PRO A 936 -13.37 -11.54 -26.42
CA PRO A 936 -13.31 -11.69 -24.98
C PRO A 936 -12.03 -12.45 -24.59
N GLU A 937 -11.58 -12.26 -23.35
CA GLU A 937 -10.48 -13.06 -22.80
C GLU A 937 -10.84 -14.56 -22.75
N SER A 938 -9.82 -15.42 -22.74
CA SER A 938 -10.05 -16.86 -22.58
C SER A 938 -10.55 -17.18 -21.18
N LYS A 939 -11.29 -18.28 -21.04
CA LYS A 939 -11.75 -18.77 -19.73
C LYS A 939 -10.60 -18.94 -18.72
N ASP A 940 -9.45 -19.40 -19.18
CA ASP A 940 -8.31 -19.66 -18.30
C ASP A 940 -7.64 -18.36 -17.82
N VAL A 941 -7.55 -17.34 -18.70
CA VAL A 941 -7.09 -15.99 -18.33
C VAL A 941 -8.09 -15.34 -17.37
N TYR A 942 -9.39 -15.38 -17.69
CA TYR A 942 -10.46 -14.88 -16.83
C TYR A 942 -10.36 -15.45 -15.42
N LEU A 943 -10.25 -16.77 -15.30
CA LEU A 943 -10.10 -17.44 -14.00
C LEU A 943 -8.82 -17.02 -13.27
N ALA A 944 -7.68 -16.94 -13.98
CA ALA A 944 -6.41 -16.53 -13.38
C ALA A 944 -6.46 -15.09 -12.83
N GLU A 945 -7.08 -14.16 -13.56
CA GLU A 945 -7.19 -12.75 -13.18
C GLU A 945 -8.23 -12.52 -12.06
N VAL A 946 -9.41 -13.15 -12.19
CA VAL A 946 -10.54 -12.98 -11.25
C VAL A 946 -10.29 -13.67 -9.91
N TRP A 947 -9.73 -14.89 -9.87
CA TRP A 947 -9.44 -15.54 -8.59
C TRP A 947 -8.24 -14.91 -7.87
N ALA A 948 -7.27 -14.36 -8.61
CA ALA A 948 -6.23 -13.51 -8.01
C ALA A 948 -6.82 -12.23 -7.39
N ALA A 949 -7.88 -11.65 -7.97
CA ALA A 949 -8.59 -10.52 -7.38
C ALA A 949 -9.48 -10.92 -6.18
N ALA A 950 -10.04 -12.14 -6.17
CA ALA A 950 -10.89 -12.66 -5.10
C ALA A 950 -10.17 -12.76 -3.73
N GLY A 951 -8.88 -13.13 -3.73
CA GLY A 951 -8.07 -13.22 -2.49
C GLY A 951 -7.98 -11.91 -1.69
N GLY A 952 -8.30 -10.76 -2.30
CA GLY A 952 -8.35 -9.47 -1.60
C GLY A 952 -9.65 -9.15 -0.85
N THR A 953 -10.75 -9.88 -1.07
CA THR A 953 -12.11 -9.43 -0.69
C THR A 953 -12.55 -9.90 0.70
N GLY A 954 -11.98 -9.29 1.74
CA GLY A 954 -12.18 -9.66 3.16
C GLY A 954 -13.56 -9.39 3.80
N LYS A 955 -14.68 -9.81 3.19
CA LYS A 955 -16.01 -9.91 3.83
C LYS A 955 -16.77 -11.12 3.26
N ARG A 956 -17.14 -12.11 4.09
CA ARG A 956 -17.82 -13.36 3.67
C ARG A 956 -19.00 -13.13 2.71
N ALA A 957 -19.97 -12.30 3.09
CA ALA A 957 -21.15 -12.03 2.26
C ALA A 957 -20.86 -11.39 0.88
N ASN A 958 -19.67 -10.78 0.69
CA ASN A 958 -19.23 -10.25 -0.60
C ASN A 958 -18.50 -11.30 -1.46
N ALA A 959 -18.01 -12.39 -0.86
CA ALA A 959 -17.34 -13.47 -1.58
C ALA A 959 -18.37 -14.36 -2.30
N ASP A 960 -19.52 -14.61 -1.68
CA ASP A 960 -20.59 -15.44 -2.26
C ASP A 960 -21.18 -14.77 -3.51
N VAL A 961 -21.60 -13.49 -3.42
CA VAL A 961 -22.08 -12.70 -4.58
C VAL A 961 -21.02 -12.60 -5.68
N TYR A 962 -19.73 -12.49 -5.32
CA TYR A 962 -18.65 -12.49 -6.30
C TYR A 962 -18.55 -13.85 -7.01
N ALA A 963 -18.60 -14.95 -6.27
CA ALA A 963 -18.58 -16.30 -6.82
C ALA A 963 -19.80 -16.58 -7.71
N GLU A 964 -21.00 -16.15 -7.31
CA GLU A 964 -22.23 -16.23 -8.11
C GLU A 964 -22.10 -15.46 -9.43
N ASN A 965 -21.65 -14.21 -9.38
CA ASN A 965 -21.36 -13.41 -10.57
C ASN A 965 -20.35 -14.14 -11.48
N VAL A 966 -19.26 -14.66 -10.91
CA VAL A 966 -18.24 -15.40 -11.66
C VAL A 966 -18.81 -16.67 -12.31
N GLN A 967 -19.67 -17.43 -11.63
CA GLN A 967 -20.34 -18.59 -12.25
C GLN A 967 -21.26 -18.17 -13.40
N LEU A 968 -22.03 -17.09 -13.25
CA LEU A 968 -22.86 -16.54 -14.32
C LEU A 968 -22.02 -16.10 -15.53
N MET A 969 -20.89 -15.40 -15.30
CA MET A 969 -19.97 -15.03 -16.38
C MET A 969 -19.36 -16.26 -17.05
N LEU A 970 -19.01 -17.32 -16.31
CA LEU A 970 -18.52 -18.58 -16.87
C LEU A 970 -19.57 -19.35 -17.68
N GLN A 971 -20.85 -19.18 -17.37
CA GLN A 971 -21.96 -19.67 -18.21
C GLN A 971 -22.05 -18.83 -19.48
N TRP A 972 -22.13 -17.50 -19.35
CA TRP A 972 -22.18 -16.57 -20.48
C TRP A 972 -20.94 -16.59 -21.38
N MET A 973 -19.75 -16.98 -20.90
CA MET A 973 -18.56 -17.18 -21.72
C MET A 973 -18.63 -18.42 -22.63
N GLN A 974 -19.61 -19.31 -22.41
CA GLN A 974 -19.93 -20.39 -23.37
C GLN A 974 -20.72 -19.85 -24.56
N GLU A 975 -21.46 -18.75 -24.37
CA GLU A 975 -22.02 -17.95 -25.47
C GLU A 975 -20.85 -17.28 -26.20
N ARG A 976 -20.45 -17.84 -27.35
CA ARG A 976 -19.59 -17.13 -28.27
C ARG A 976 -20.32 -15.85 -28.72
N PRO A 977 -19.66 -14.68 -28.78
CA PRO A 977 -20.30 -13.49 -29.31
C PRO A 977 -20.77 -13.82 -30.75
N PRO A 978 -22.03 -13.52 -31.12
CA PRO A 978 -22.55 -13.85 -32.45
C PRO A 978 -21.78 -13.15 -33.59
N LEU A 979 -20.94 -12.16 -33.25
CA LEU A 979 -20.14 -11.37 -34.17
C LEU A 979 -18.75 -11.09 -33.57
N THR A 980 -17.69 -11.26 -34.34
CA THR A 980 -16.32 -10.84 -33.98
C THR A 980 -16.02 -9.47 -34.59
N GLY A 981 -16.76 -8.45 -34.14
CA GLY A 981 -16.71 -7.06 -34.64
C GLY A 981 -18.01 -6.59 -35.29
N PRO A 982 -18.13 -5.29 -35.62
CA PRO A 982 -19.35 -4.69 -36.16
C PRO A 982 -19.72 -5.28 -37.54
N PRO A 983 -21.01 -5.28 -37.93
CA PRO A 983 -21.48 -5.83 -39.21
C PRO A 983 -20.78 -5.29 -40.45
N ALA A 984 -20.76 -6.08 -41.54
CA ALA A 984 -20.02 -5.76 -42.74
C ALA A 984 -20.73 -4.81 -43.72
N ASN A 985 -22.06 -4.84 -43.74
CA ASN A 985 -22.91 -4.11 -44.67
C ASN A 985 -24.00 -3.36 -43.91
#